data_AF-A0A3S0W4D4-F1
#
_entry.id   AF-A0A3S0W4D4-F1
#
_cell.length_a   1.000
_cell.length_b   1.000
_cell.length_c   1.000
_cell.angle_alpha   90.00
_cell.angle_beta   90.00
_cell.angle_gamma   90.00
#
_symmetry.space_group_name_H-M   'P 1'
#
loop_
_entity.id
_entity.type
_entity.pdbx_description
1 polymer ?
#
loop_
_entity_poly.entity_id
_entity_poly.type
_entity_poly.pdbx_seq_one_letter_code
_entity_poly.pdbx_strand_id
1 'polypeptide(L)'
;MLNGLPYPDEIRKEWWSIMNRSSLSAIEKRYADDIIRYAQPPLSFETLETAAALYASDIHAREFNSTIIALQKTNLIGRTAPQLIGTHYPVYYALTNRHQFPRNSNAFTIRAKRYFSHLFASVAKDKKISPRKFYDHVIASRDVICAILKSDYNITGTQEPIEKKLLDAINSDSLYAQRNSLKGKVDIFTMLATKKISPGKQLRNYQIKGSRNSNSNSNTIKNDPWHNQHLSMLASVSSPRRILIRNELSDQYDSSVGQRDIIGVEMEIVQNNNRNKKNNGLEEVSEEITLQRSTPNMLTRADDQQLVRRFTRHAPASSLAAVTDLARLTDETIYEILGLPLDRTLEQYAILLLSLGLPPQRLMRLTISQHANAVTSDKEDERPYWCIAESMLCYRLLDGPSAYHNNPKNQWVKITLPHGMAQFFNSLELYERPFRGARGHLNRQLKRHFQNKPGTMPTANRLSASSWLYRRPHAIDDVSAATLSGQFRLGLAAPAAYRQLQRAECQQLFNKTLKHLGITEFISPIKASINTLSTPTTIGSAIAQSAEFFQPIFEKIREVMREPHAQMSGWWLTKPFPIDALISLSQLVSAHELLGWQLASGARPIGPSSENRIGKKHQWIHDKDSARGIESRVVPLLTSIRNSLCSLQRWYASLISVANSAGVVIDDQRNGRLDTPGWLFRAKRGQQVVIRDMRWSDLSALSLPNLSGWPSNVTRHSLATHLRSHVSDAQVDALLGHASYGRSLSSPRADTMPAINEQSQLRHTLQAWLKTCGYQPLDWSHMPWN
;
A
#
# COMPACT_ATOMS: atom_id res chain seq x y z
N MET A 1 -15.88 -30.64 22.10
CA MET A 1 -14.79 -29.65 21.93
C MET A 1 -15.11 -28.75 20.76
N LEU A 2 -15.08 -27.44 20.99
CA LEU A 2 -15.36 -26.43 19.97
C LEU A 2 -14.17 -26.31 19.01
N ASN A 3 -14.38 -26.61 17.72
CA ASN A 3 -13.38 -26.41 16.67
C ASN A 3 -13.40 -24.93 16.24
N GLY A 4 -12.82 -24.02 17.05
CA GLY A 4 -12.78 -22.60 16.74
C GLY A 4 -12.35 -21.71 17.90
N LEU A 5 -12.49 -20.38 17.74
CA LEU A 5 -12.31 -19.37 18.78
C LEU A 5 -13.66 -19.16 19.50
N PRO A 6 -13.94 -19.84 20.63
CA PRO A 6 -15.25 -19.75 21.27
C PRO A 6 -15.48 -18.38 21.92
N TYR A 7 -16.72 -17.92 21.87
CA TYR A 7 -17.14 -16.75 22.65
C TYR A 7 -17.43 -17.13 24.12
N PRO A 8 -17.41 -16.15 25.05
CA PRO A 8 -17.71 -16.40 26.47
C PRO A 8 -19.03 -17.14 26.69
N ASP A 9 -20.08 -16.77 25.95
CA ASP A 9 -21.40 -17.41 26.04
C ASP A 9 -21.38 -18.88 25.57
N GLU A 10 -20.52 -19.23 24.62
CA GLU A 10 -20.38 -20.60 24.11
C GLU A 10 -19.65 -21.49 25.12
N ILE A 11 -18.55 -20.98 25.70
CA ILE A 11 -17.82 -21.64 26.79
C ILE A 11 -18.77 -21.89 27.97
N ARG A 12 -19.53 -20.86 28.36
CA ARG A 12 -20.51 -20.95 29.44
C ARG A 12 -21.60 -21.97 29.14
N LYS A 13 -22.15 -22.00 27.92
CA LYS A 13 -23.14 -23.01 27.50
C LYS A 13 -22.59 -24.43 27.58
N GLU A 14 -21.35 -24.66 27.14
CA GLU A 14 -20.70 -25.97 27.21
C GLU A 14 -20.58 -26.45 28.66
N TRP A 15 -20.12 -25.58 29.56
CA TRP A 15 -20.09 -25.88 31.00
C TRP A 15 -21.48 -26.08 31.62
N TRP A 16 -22.48 -25.27 31.26
CA TRP A 16 -23.85 -25.43 31.76
C TRP A 16 -24.48 -26.76 31.37
N SER A 17 -24.17 -27.29 30.18
CA SER A 17 -24.62 -28.61 29.76
C SER A 17 -24.12 -29.70 30.71
N ILE A 18 -22.87 -29.60 31.17
CA ILE A 18 -22.28 -30.53 32.14
C ILE A 18 -22.85 -30.31 33.54
N MET A 19 -22.92 -29.06 34.00
CA MET A 19 -23.46 -28.74 35.32
C MET A 19 -24.90 -29.21 35.49
N ASN A 20 -25.74 -29.11 34.45
CA ASN A 20 -27.12 -29.59 34.50
C ASN A 20 -27.24 -31.12 34.57
N ARG A 21 -26.25 -31.86 34.08
CA ARG A 21 -26.18 -33.33 34.16
C ARG A 21 -25.51 -33.83 35.44
N SER A 22 -24.88 -32.93 36.20
CA SER A 22 -24.21 -33.25 37.46
C SER A 22 -25.16 -33.14 38.66
N SER A 23 -24.83 -33.84 39.75
CA SER A 23 -25.57 -33.81 41.01
C SER A 23 -25.28 -32.58 41.88
N LEU A 24 -24.80 -31.48 41.29
CA LEU A 24 -24.48 -30.25 42.01
C LEU A 24 -25.74 -29.58 42.56
N SER A 25 -25.66 -29.08 43.79
CA SER A 25 -26.67 -28.19 44.38
C SER A 25 -26.77 -26.86 43.62
N ALA A 26 -27.86 -26.12 43.81
CA ALA A 26 -28.05 -24.81 43.18
C ALA A 26 -26.94 -23.80 43.55
N ILE A 27 -26.44 -23.90 44.79
CA ILE A 27 -25.35 -23.06 45.29
C ILE A 27 -24.03 -23.42 44.59
N GLU A 28 -23.71 -24.71 44.47
CA GLU A 28 -22.50 -25.16 43.78
C GLU A 28 -22.52 -24.83 42.28
N LYS A 29 -23.67 -24.96 41.61
CA LYS A 29 -23.85 -24.54 40.22
C LYS A 29 -23.59 -23.05 40.04
N ARG A 30 -24.07 -22.21 40.96
CA ARG A 30 -23.81 -20.77 40.94
C ARG A 30 -22.32 -20.46 41.12
N TYR A 31 -21.65 -21.13 42.04
CA TYR A 31 -20.21 -20.95 42.24
C TYR A 31 -19.38 -21.38 41.02
N ALA A 32 -19.72 -22.52 40.42
CA ALA A 32 -19.08 -22.94 39.19
C ALA A 32 -19.31 -21.92 38.06
N ASP A 33 -20.55 -21.42 37.88
CA ASP A 33 -20.86 -20.38 36.88
C ASP A 33 -20.05 -19.09 37.11
N ASP A 34 -19.85 -18.67 38.37
CA ASP A 34 -19.04 -17.50 38.71
C ASP A 34 -17.56 -17.68 38.33
N ILE A 35 -16.97 -18.86 38.62
CA ILE A 35 -15.60 -19.21 38.21
C ILE A 35 -15.48 -19.21 36.68
N ILE A 36 -16.44 -19.85 36.00
CA ILE A 36 -16.46 -19.95 34.54
C ILE A 36 -16.61 -18.57 33.90
N ARG A 37 -17.49 -17.73 34.43
CA ARG A 37 -17.67 -16.35 33.95
C ARG A 37 -16.42 -15.51 34.16
N TYR A 38 -15.72 -15.72 35.27
CA TYR A 38 -14.53 -14.97 35.60
C TYR A 38 -13.32 -15.33 34.72
N ALA A 39 -13.00 -16.62 34.63
CA ALA A 39 -11.76 -17.08 33.99
C ALA A 39 -11.97 -17.63 32.58
N GLN A 40 -13.18 -18.04 32.20
CA GLN A 40 -13.51 -18.67 30.92
C GLN A 40 -12.63 -19.89 30.58
N PRO A 41 -12.45 -20.85 31.52
CA PRO A 41 -11.59 -21.99 31.30
C PRO A 41 -12.16 -22.91 30.20
N PRO A 42 -11.30 -23.57 29.40
CA PRO A 42 -11.74 -24.67 28.56
C PRO A 42 -12.36 -25.80 29.40
N LEU A 43 -13.13 -26.68 28.75
CA LEU A 43 -13.76 -27.82 29.42
C LEU A 43 -12.73 -28.91 29.79
N SER A 44 -11.98 -28.66 30.88
CA SER A 44 -10.97 -29.57 31.44
C SER A 44 -10.82 -29.34 32.95
N PHE A 45 -10.55 -30.42 33.70
CA PHE A 45 -10.34 -30.36 35.14
C PHE A 45 -9.14 -29.51 35.52
N GLU A 46 -7.99 -29.74 34.89
CA GLU A 46 -6.76 -28.99 35.14
C GLU A 46 -6.98 -27.47 35.00
N THR A 47 -7.76 -27.07 34.00
CA THR A 47 -8.05 -25.66 33.77
C THR A 47 -9.12 -25.10 34.69
N LEU A 48 -10.08 -25.92 35.14
CA LEU A 48 -11.07 -25.52 36.14
C LEU A 48 -10.42 -25.32 37.52
N GLU A 49 -9.53 -26.21 37.94
CA GLU A 49 -8.77 -26.10 39.19
C GLU A 49 -7.93 -24.82 39.20
N THR A 50 -7.21 -24.56 38.11
CA THR A 50 -6.42 -23.34 37.96
C THR A 50 -7.30 -22.08 38.00
N ALA A 51 -8.45 -22.11 37.32
CA ALA A 51 -9.41 -21.01 37.34
C ALA A 51 -10.01 -20.77 38.74
N ALA A 52 -10.34 -21.84 39.46
CA ALA A 52 -10.91 -21.77 40.79
C ALA A 52 -9.91 -21.21 41.81
N ALA A 53 -8.65 -21.66 41.74
CA ALA A 53 -7.57 -21.13 42.59
C ALA A 53 -7.36 -19.62 42.36
N LEU A 54 -7.38 -19.19 41.08
CA LEU A 54 -7.28 -17.77 40.74
C LEU A 54 -8.50 -16.96 41.21
N TYR A 55 -9.71 -17.51 41.04
CA TYR A 55 -10.94 -16.85 41.48
C TYR A 55 -10.95 -16.67 43.01
N ALA A 56 -10.55 -17.71 43.76
CA ALA A 56 -10.43 -17.67 45.20
C ALA A 56 -9.44 -16.59 45.67
N SER A 57 -8.25 -16.53 45.04
CA SER A 57 -7.23 -15.53 45.38
C SER A 57 -7.70 -14.11 45.07
N ASP A 58 -8.39 -13.93 43.94
CA ASP A 58 -8.73 -12.60 43.45
C ASP A 58 -10.02 -12.06 44.07
N ILE A 59 -10.97 -12.89 44.53
CA ILE A 59 -12.29 -12.46 45.01
C ILE A 59 -12.50 -12.74 46.52
N HIS A 60 -11.55 -13.38 47.21
CA HIS A 60 -11.65 -13.79 48.62
C HIS A 60 -12.87 -14.68 48.89
N ALA A 61 -13.19 -15.55 47.94
CA ALA A 61 -14.32 -16.46 48.05
C ALA A 61 -13.92 -17.77 48.77
N ARG A 62 -14.91 -18.42 49.40
CA ARG A 62 -14.73 -19.66 50.20
C ARG A 62 -14.24 -20.85 49.37
N GLU A 63 -13.75 -21.89 50.06
CA GLU A 63 -13.21 -23.12 49.45
C GLU A 63 -14.16 -23.76 48.43
N PHE A 64 -13.65 -23.99 47.22
CA PHE A 64 -14.38 -24.56 46.08
C PHE A 64 -14.16 -26.06 45.89
N ASN A 65 -13.46 -26.69 46.83
CA ASN A 65 -13.01 -28.07 46.71
C ASN A 65 -14.19 -29.04 46.58
N SER A 66 -15.30 -28.83 47.28
CA SER A 66 -16.49 -29.69 47.18
C SER A 66 -17.11 -29.67 45.77
N THR A 67 -17.26 -28.48 45.17
CA THR A 67 -17.80 -28.30 43.81
C THR A 67 -16.91 -28.96 42.75
N ILE A 68 -15.58 -28.80 42.86
CA ILE A 68 -14.63 -29.40 41.92
C ILE A 68 -14.64 -30.92 42.04
N ILE A 69 -14.62 -31.46 43.27
CA ILE A 69 -14.69 -32.91 43.52
C ILE A 69 -16.01 -33.50 42.98
N ALA A 70 -17.13 -32.79 43.17
CA ALA A 70 -18.42 -33.24 42.65
C ALA A 70 -18.47 -33.25 41.12
N LEU A 71 -17.88 -32.25 40.45
CA LEU A 71 -17.72 -32.26 38.99
C LEU A 71 -16.76 -33.37 38.53
N GLN A 72 -15.70 -33.66 39.29
CA GLN A 72 -14.74 -34.74 39.00
C GLN A 72 -15.38 -36.11 38.93
N LYS A 73 -16.37 -36.38 39.78
CA LYS A 73 -17.11 -37.65 39.81
C LYS A 73 -17.99 -37.89 38.58
N THR A 74 -18.29 -36.86 37.78
CA THR A 74 -19.20 -37.00 36.64
C THR A 74 -18.60 -37.72 35.43
N ASN A 75 -17.26 -37.82 35.32
CA ASN A 75 -16.54 -38.32 34.13
C ASN A 75 -16.92 -37.64 32.80
N LEU A 76 -17.63 -36.50 32.83
CA LEU A 76 -18.09 -35.77 31.64
C LEU A 76 -17.09 -34.72 31.13
N ILE A 77 -15.99 -34.49 31.86
CA ILE A 77 -14.98 -33.46 31.59
C ILE A 77 -13.63 -34.15 31.37
N GLY A 78 -12.86 -33.71 30.37
CA GLY A 78 -11.52 -34.22 30.11
C GLY A 78 -10.54 -33.88 31.24
N ARG A 79 -9.54 -34.74 31.47
CA ARG A 79 -8.51 -34.50 32.52
C ARG A 79 -7.42 -33.52 32.08
N THR A 80 -7.04 -33.55 30.80
CA THR A 80 -5.93 -32.76 30.25
C THR A 80 -6.43 -31.46 29.64
N ALA A 81 -5.66 -30.37 29.77
CA ALA A 81 -5.96 -29.14 29.06
C ALA A 81 -5.88 -29.33 27.53
N PRO A 82 -6.75 -28.67 26.73
CA PRO A 82 -6.70 -28.75 25.28
C PRO A 82 -5.47 -28.04 24.71
N GLN A 83 -5.05 -28.40 23.50
CA GLN A 83 -3.97 -27.69 22.80
C GLN A 83 -4.39 -26.26 22.42
N LEU A 84 -3.41 -25.37 22.23
CA LEU A 84 -3.61 -23.98 21.78
C LEU A 84 -4.48 -23.09 22.69
N ILE A 85 -4.40 -23.29 24.02
CA ILE A 85 -5.14 -22.50 25.03
C ILE A 85 -4.97 -20.98 24.82
N GLY A 86 -3.75 -20.53 24.51
CA GLY A 86 -3.47 -19.11 24.28
C GLY A 86 -4.16 -18.51 23.06
N THR A 87 -4.56 -19.34 22.10
CA THR A 87 -5.31 -18.92 20.91
C THR A 87 -6.81 -19.03 21.15
N HIS A 88 -7.29 -20.20 21.60
CA HIS A 88 -8.73 -20.48 21.73
C HIS A 88 -9.37 -19.90 22.99
N TYR A 89 -8.62 -19.78 24.08
CA TYR A 89 -9.12 -19.30 25.37
C TYR A 89 -8.28 -18.12 25.86
N PRO A 90 -8.26 -16.99 25.13
CA PRO A 90 -7.32 -15.91 25.36
C PRO A 90 -7.54 -15.19 26.70
N VAL A 91 -8.78 -15.16 27.22
CA VAL A 91 -9.11 -14.58 28.53
C VAL A 91 -8.52 -15.44 29.65
N TYR A 92 -8.80 -16.76 29.63
CA TYR A 92 -8.23 -17.73 30.55
C TYR A 92 -6.70 -17.69 30.54
N TYR A 93 -6.12 -17.72 29.34
CA TYR A 93 -4.66 -17.69 29.18
C TYR A 93 -4.04 -16.40 29.71
N ALA A 94 -4.65 -15.24 29.47
CA ALA A 94 -4.18 -13.98 30.00
C ALA A 94 -4.14 -14.00 31.54
N LEU A 95 -5.25 -14.42 32.16
CA LEU A 95 -5.46 -14.44 33.61
C LEU A 95 -4.56 -15.45 34.35
N THR A 96 -4.28 -16.61 33.75
CA THR A 96 -3.56 -17.71 34.43
C THR A 96 -2.05 -17.73 34.16
N ASN A 97 -1.58 -17.09 33.08
CA ASN A 97 -0.17 -17.05 32.71
C ASN A 97 0.63 -16.05 33.56
N ARG A 98 1.64 -16.55 34.28
CA ARG A 98 2.49 -15.80 35.23
C ARG A 98 3.25 -14.62 34.59
N HIS A 99 3.56 -14.67 33.29
CA HIS A 99 4.30 -13.59 32.61
C HIS A 99 3.40 -12.42 32.17
N GLN A 100 2.08 -12.64 32.16
CA GLN A 100 1.08 -11.67 31.76
C GLN A 100 0.59 -10.93 33.01
N PHE A 101 -0.25 -11.58 33.82
CA PHE A 101 -0.64 -11.05 35.11
C PHE A 101 0.16 -11.73 36.23
N PRO A 102 0.88 -10.96 37.07
CA PRO A 102 1.60 -11.56 38.19
C PRO A 102 0.64 -12.26 39.16
N ARG A 103 1.07 -13.39 39.75
CA ARG A 103 0.23 -14.19 40.68
C ARG A 103 0.15 -13.56 42.06
N ASN A 104 1.28 -13.05 42.57
CA ASN A 104 1.36 -12.38 43.87
C ASN A 104 1.35 -10.88 43.60
N SER A 105 0.25 -10.20 43.94
CA SER A 105 0.12 -8.83 43.51
C SER A 105 -0.72 -7.99 44.43
N ASN A 106 -0.30 -6.74 44.56
CA ASN A 106 -0.98 -5.66 45.28
C ASN A 106 -2.48 -5.56 44.90
N ALA A 107 -3.24 -4.87 45.75
CA ALA A 107 -4.69 -4.68 45.56
C ALA A 107 -5.05 -4.10 44.17
N PHE A 108 -4.16 -3.32 43.56
CA PHE A 108 -4.37 -2.80 42.22
C PHE A 108 -4.39 -3.88 41.15
N THR A 109 -3.46 -4.81 41.18
CA THR A 109 -3.41 -5.90 40.19
C THR A 109 -4.64 -6.78 40.27
N ILE A 110 -5.12 -7.07 41.49
CA ILE A 110 -6.38 -7.80 41.69
C ILE A 110 -7.55 -7.03 41.07
N ARG A 111 -7.65 -5.72 41.31
CA ARG A 111 -8.69 -4.87 40.70
C ARG A 111 -8.57 -4.83 39.17
N ALA A 112 -7.36 -4.81 38.62
CA ALA A 112 -7.12 -4.81 37.18
C ALA A 112 -7.49 -6.15 36.53
N LYS A 113 -7.19 -7.30 37.16
CA LYS A 113 -7.64 -8.63 36.72
C LYS A 113 -9.16 -8.74 36.71
N ARG A 114 -9.81 -8.32 37.80
CA ARG A 114 -11.28 -8.28 37.90
C ARG A 114 -11.89 -7.41 36.79
N TYR A 115 -11.31 -6.24 36.53
CA TYR A 115 -11.75 -5.37 35.44
C TYR A 115 -11.59 -6.03 34.07
N PHE A 116 -10.45 -6.64 33.80
CA PHE A 116 -10.18 -7.35 32.55
C PHE A 116 -11.17 -8.50 32.32
N SER A 117 -11.40 -9.32 33.35
CA SER A 117 -12.40 -10.38 33.33
C SER A 117 -13.80 -9.84 33.02
N HIS A 118 -14.22 -8.79 33.74
CA HIS A 118 -15.53 -8.16 33.53
C HIS A 118 -15.69 -7.60 32.11
N LEU A 119 -14.64 -6.96 31.56
CA LEU A 119 -14.65 -6.36 30.23
C LEU A 119 -14.94 -7.39 29.13
N PHE A 120 -14.51 -8.64 29.30
CA PHE A 120 -14.66 -9.72 28.32
C PHE A 120 -15.63 -10.83 28.77
N ALA A 121 -16.39 -10.62 29.84
CA ALA A 121 -17.32 -11.61 30.39
C ALA A 121 -18.51 -11.93 29.46
N SER A 122 -18.84 -11.03 28.53
CA SER A 122 -19.89 -11.23 27.55
C SER A 122 -19.60 -10.49 26.24
N VAL A 123 -20.33 -10.88 25.20
CA VAL A 123 -20.26 -10.29 23.86
C VAL A 123 -21.67 -9.84 23.46
N ALA A 124 -21.80 -8.68 22.82
CA ALA A 124 -23.10 -8.09 22.49
C ALA A 124 -23.83 -8.96 21.44
N LYS A 125 -25.13 -9.27 21.62
CA LYS A 125 -25.84 -10.19 20.70
C LYS A 125 -26.40 -9.50 19.45
N ASP A 126 -26.37 -8.18 19.41
CA ASP A 126 -27.04 -7.29 18.46
C ASP A 126 -26.13 -6.73 17.35
N LYS A 127 -24.84 -7.08 17.35
CA LYS A 127 -23.81 -6.44 16.50
C LYS A 127 -23.04 -7.44 15.66
N LYS A 128 -22.52 -7.00 14.50
CA LYS A 128 -21.58 -7.79 13.68
C LYS A 128 -20.27 -8.00 14.44
N ILE A 129 -20.11 -9.18 15.02
CA ILE A 129 -18.98 -9.54 15.89
C ILE A 129 -18.16 -10.65 15.25
N SER A 130 -16.84 -10.55 15.35
CA SER A 130 -15.90 -11.52 14.79
C SER A 130 -15.06 -12.18 15.88
N PRO A 131 -14.91 -13.52 15.88
CA PRO A 131 -14.12 -14.21 16.90
C PRO A 131 -12.65 -13.78 16.88
N ARG A 132 -12.11 -13.53 15.69
CA ARG A 132 -10.76 -12.99 15.51
C ARG A 132 -10.63 -11.58 16.10
N LYS A 133 -11.65 -10.73 15.98
CA LYS A 133 -11.62 -9.40 16.60
C LYS A 133 -11.77 -9.45 18.11
N PHE A 134 -12.54 -10.40 18.62
CA PHE A 134 -12.59 -10.64 20.07
C PHE A 134 -11.20 -11.00 20.60
N TYR A 135 -10.51 -11.93 19.95
CA TYR A 135 -9.12 -12.29 20.25
C TYR A 135 -8.17 -11.07 20.20
N ASP A 136 -8.21 -10.28 19.12
CA ASP A 136 -7.40 -9.06 18.98
C ASP A 136 -7.63 -8.08 20.14
N HIS A 137 -8.90 -7.89 20.53
CA HIS A 137 -9.29 -6.99 21.63
C HIS A 137 -8.78 -7.50 22.98
N VAL A 138 -8.89 -8.81 23.26
CA VAL A 138 -8.38 -9.43 24.48
C VAL A 138 -6.87 -9.24 24.61
N ILE A 139 -6.11 -9.47 23.54
CA ILE A 139 -4.65 -9.26 23.53
C ILE A 139 -4.28 -7.80 23.72
N ALA A 140 -4.96 -6.89 23.01
CA ALA A 140 -4.68 -5.47 23.12
C ALA A 140 -4.87 -4.97 24.56
N SER A 141 -6.00 -5.32 25.19
CA SER A 141 -6.29 -4.97 26.57
C SER A 141 -5.32 -5.62 27.56
N ARG A 142 -4.97 -6.89 27.36
CA ARG A 142 -3.99 -7.61 28.20
C ARG A 142 -2.67 -6.87 28.21
N ASP A 143 -2.10 -6.62 27.03
CA ASP A 143 -0.76 -6.06 26.91
C ASP A 143 -0.67 -4.64 27.50
N VAL A 144 -1.73 -3.84 27.35
CA VAL A 144 -1.81 -2.51 27.95
C VAL A 144 -1.86 -2.60 29.48
N ILE A 145 -2.72 -3.44 30.04
CA ILE A 145 -2.79 -3.60 31.50
C ILE A 145 -1.48 -4.18 32.04
N CYS A 146 -0.88 -5.17 31.38
CA CYS A 146 0.42 -5.72 31.77
C CYS A 146 1.53 -4.65 31.75
N ALA A 147 1.52 -3.74 30.78
CA ALA A 147 2.47 -2.63 30.73
C ALA A 147 2.28 -1.68 31.92
N ILE A 148 1.03 -1.31 32.23
CA ILE A 148 0.70 -0.50 33.41
C ILE A 148 1.18 -1.20 34.69
N LEU A 149 0.92 -2.49 34.85
CA LEU A 149 1.31 -3.25 36.05
C LEU A 149 2.83 -3.42 36.20
N LYS A 150 3.58 -3.35 35.09
CA LYS A 150 5.04 -3.39 35.07
C LYS A 150 5.68 -2.01 35.17
N SER A 151 4.88 -0.94 35.10
CA SER A 151 5.34 0.42 35.31
C SER A 151 5.31 0.77 36.79
N ASP A 152 6.21 1.65 37.24
CA ASP A 152 6.23 2.17 38.61
C ASP A 152 5.12 3.21 38.85
N TYR A 153 3.94 3.04 38.22
CA TYR A 153 2.83 3.96 38.34
C TYR A 153 2.20 3.88 39.74
N ASN A 154 2.44 4.91 40.54
CA ASN A 154 1.87 5.05 41.88
C ASN A 154 0.40 5.46 41.80
N ILE A 155 -0.49 4.57 42.24
CA ILE A 155 -1.93 4.84 42.26
C ILE A 155 -2.27 5.60 43.54
N THR A 156 -2.57 6.88 43.38
CA THR A 156 -3.10 7.74 44.45
C THR A 156 -4.63 7.71 44.44
N GLY A 157 -5.24 7.66 45.63
CA GLY A 157 -6.70 7.68 45.82
C GLY A 157 -7.38 6.31 45.68
N THR A 158 -8.23 5.93 46.63
CA THR A 158 -8.91 4.61 46.66
C THR A 158 -10.27 4.60 45.97
N GLN A 159 -10.95 5.75 45.88
CA GLN A 159 -12.36 5.87 45.52
C GLN A 159 -12.66 5.90 44.01
N GLU A 160 -11.72 6.24 43.13
CA GLU A 160 -12.01 6.30 41.70
C GLU A 160 -12.21 4.91 41.06
N PRO A 161 -13.07 4.81 40.04
CA PRO A 161 -13.29 3.56 39.31
C PRO A 161 -12.01 3.12 38.59
N ILE A 162 -11.75 1.81 38.59
CA ILE A 162 -10.48 1.22 38.11
C ILE A 162 -10.20 1.53 36.64
N GLU A 163 -11.24 1.61 35.82
CA GLU A 163 -11.20 2.04 34.42
C GLU A 163 -10.55 3.42 34.26
N LYS A 164 -10.95 4.42 35.07
CA LYS A 164 -10.38 5.77 35.01
C LYS A 164 -8.90 5.75 35.39
N LYS A 165 -8.55 5.03 36.45
CA LYS A 165 -7.14 4.87 36.89
C LYS A 165 -6.26 4.21 35.83
N LEU A 166 -6.77 3.21 35.11
CA LEU A 166 -6.05 2.59 34.00
C LEU A 166 -5.86 3.56 32.83
N LEU A 167 -6.85 4.41 32.54
CA LEU A 167 -6.74 5.45 31.51
C LEU A 167 -5.79 6.58 31.90
N ASP A 168 -5.78 6.97 33.18
CA ASP A 168 -4.85 7.98 33.71
C ASP A 168 -3.41 7.45 33.72
N ALA A 169 -3.22 6.17 34.10
CA ALA A 169 -1.92 5.50 34.02
C ALA A 169 -1.35 5.54 32.59
N ILE A 170 -2.18 5.26 31.57
CA ILE A 170 -1.80 5.35 30.15
C ILE A 170 -1.28 6.73 29.75
N ASN A 171 -1.83 7.79 30.37
CA ASN A 171 -1.45 9.16 30.08
C ASN A 171 -0.29 9.68 30.94
N SER A 172 0.17 8.90 31.92
CA SER A 172 1.28 9.27 32.78
C SER A 172 2.65 9.13 32.09
N ASP A 173 3.63 9.88 32.57
CA ASP A 173 5.00 9.83 32.08
C ASP A 173 5.67 8.46 32.29
N SER A 174 5.20 7.69 33.29
CA SER A 174 5.72 6.35 33.61
C SER A 174 5.58 5.35 32.45
N LEU A 175 4.61 5.57 31.55
CA LEU A 175 4.41 4.74 30.37
C LEU A 175 4.89 5.39 29.07
N TYR A 176 5.49 6.58 29.12
CA TYR A 176 5.85 7.34 27.92
C TYR A 176 6.71 6.54 26.92
N ALA A 177 7.74 5.85 27.41
CA ALA A 177 8.62 5.02 26.58
C ALA A 177 7.88 3.82 25.93
N GLN A 178 6.95 3.20 26.67
CA GLN A 178 6.22 2.01 26.22
C GLN A 178 5.00 2.37 25.35
N ARG A 179 4.41 3.55 25.55
CA ARG A 179 3.21 4.05 24.85
C ARG A 179 3.39 4.09 23.33
N ASN A 180 4.59 4.43 22.86
CA ASN A 180 4.90 4.42 21.42
C ASN A 180 4.84 3.01 20.81
N SER A 181 5.33 2.00 21.54
CA SER A 181 5.26 0.60 21.10
C SER A 181 3.84 0.01 21.18
N LEU A 182 3.02 0.53 22.10
CA LEU A 182 1.67 0.04 22.38
C LEU A 182 0.55 0.88 21.75
N LYS A 183 0.86 1.93 20.97
CA LYS A 183 -0.10 2.93 20.49
C LYS A 183 -1.42 2.34 19.97
N GLY A 184 -1.36 1.39 19.04
CA GLY A 184 -2.57 0.77 18.49
C GLY A 184 -3.36 -0.08 19.50
N LYS A 185 -2.70 -0.66 20.50
CA LYS A 185 -3.34 -1.43 21.57
C LYS A 185 -3.97 -0.50 22.62
N VAL A 186 -3.31 0.62 22.93
CA VAL A 186 -3.83 1.69 23.78
C VAL A 186 -5.12 2.27 23.21
N ASP A 187 -5.18 2.51 21.90
CA ASP A 187 -6.39 3.02 21.25
C ASP A 187 -7.57 2.04 21.41
N ILE A 188 -7.33 0.75 21.17
CA ILE A 188 -8.35 -0.31 21.32
C ILE A 188 -8.82 -0.42 22.78
N PHE A 189 -7.89 -0.47 23.72
CA PHE A 189 -8.21 -0.53 25.15
C PHE A 189 -9.00 0.70 25.58
N THR A 190 -8.60 1.90 25.16
CA THR A 190 -9.30 3.15 25.47
C THR A 190 -10.73 3.15 24.95
N MET A 191 -10.96 2.66 23.72
CA MET A 191 -12.29 2.55 23.15
C MET A 191 -13.17 1.51 23.86
N LEU A 192 -12.59 0.41 24.33
CA LEU A 192 -13.30 -0.60 25.13
C LEU A 192 -13.63 -0.07 26.52
N ALA A 193 -12.68 0.57 27.19
CA ALA A 193 -12.85 1.14 28.53
C ALA A 193 -13.91 2.24 28.54
N THR A 194 -13.89 3.12 27.53
CA THR A 194 -14.91 4.18 27.35
C THR A 194 -16.21 3.68 26.72
N LYS A 195 -16.38 2.37 26.54
CA LYS A 195 -17.57 1.72 25.95
C LYS A 195 -17.96 2.22 24.55
N LYS A 196 -17.04 2.88 23.82
CA LYS A 196 -17.25 3.26 22.40
C LYS A 196 -17.40 2.04 21.50
N ILE A 197 -16.71 0.95 21.87
CA ILE A 197 -16.78 -0.34 21.17
C ILE A 197 -17.03 -1.45 22.19
N SER A 198 -17.72 -2.51 21.76
CA SER A 198 -17.89 -3.72 22.56
C SER A 198 -16.87 -4.79 22.13
N PRO A 199 -16.51 -5.74 23.01
CA PRO A 199 -15.65 -6.87 22.65
C PRO A 199 -16.11 -7.56 21.36
N GLY A 200 -15.17 -7.82 20.45
CA GLY A 200 -15.43 -8.49 19.17
C GLY A 200 -16.17 -7.67 18.10
N LYS A 201 -16.65 -6.46 18.41
CA LYS A 201 -17.36 -5.60 17.43
C LYS A 201 -16.46 -5.25 16.25
N GLN A 202 -16.91 -5.56 15.04
CA GLN A 202 -16.27 -5.08 13.83
C GLN A 202 -16.56 -3.59 13.65
N LEU A 203 -15.54 -2.76 13.77
CA LEU A 203 -15.65 -1.33 13.49
C LEU A 203 -15.68 -1.12 11.97
N ARG A 204 -16.86 -0.76 11.43
CA ARG A 204 -16.95 -0.10 10.13
C ARG A 204 -16.60 1.38 10.36
N ASN A 205 -15.46 1.82 9.81
CA ASN A 205 -15.14 3.24 9.57
C ASN A 205 -14.62 4.12 10.73
N TYR A 206 -13.94 3.58 11.73
CA TYR A 206 -12.95 4.38 12.47
C TYR A 206 -11.55 3.99 12.00
N GLN A 207 -10.89 4.89 11.27
CA GLN A 207 -9.46 4.82 10.98
C GLN A 207 -8.70 4.84 12.30
N ILE A 208 -8.47 3.66 12.89
CA ILE A 208 -7.32 3.46 13.75
C ILE A 208 -6.13 3.64 12.80
N LYS A 209 -5.49 4.82 12.89
CA LYS A 209 -4.20 5.13 12.24
C LYS A 209 -3.15 4.17 12.79
N GLY A 210 -3.22 2.93 12.33
CA GLY A 210 -2.40 1.82 12.78
C GLY A 210 -1.19 1.64 11.89
N SER A 211 -0.03 1.99 12.44
CA SER A 211 1.18 1.18 12.35
C SER A 211 1.80 0.96 10.96
N ARG A 212 2.63 1.92 10.55
CA ARG A 212 4.06 1.68 10.26
C ARG A 212 4.77 3.01 9.97
N ASN A 213 5.75 3.33 10.81
CA ASN A 213 6.84 4.29 10.63
C ASN A 213 6.54 5.54 9.80
N SER A 214 5.92 6.53 10.43
CA SER A 214 6.15 7.92 10.08
C SER A 214 6.47 8.68 11.36
N ASN A 215 7.72 9.10 11.50
CA ASN A 215 8.08 10.25 12.33
C ASN A 215 7.28 11.45 11.79
N SER A 216 6.11 11.69 12.35
CA SER A 216 5.46 12.97 12.27
C SER A 216 5.33 13.46 13.69
N ASN A 217 6.11 14.48 14.03
CA ASN A 217 5.82 15.38 15.13
C ASN A 217 4.35 15.80 14.99
N SER A 218 3.48 15.19 15.78
CA SER A 218 2.15 15.75 16.01
C SER A 218 2.38 16.93 16.93
N ASN A 219 2.20 18.12 16.36
CA ASN A 219 2.03 19.39 17.03
C ASN A 219 1.46 19.20 18.44
N THR A 220 2.29 19.40 19.45
CA THR A 220 1.85 20.15 20.61
C THR A 220 1.25 21.44 20.07
N ILE A 221 -0.08 21.55 20.06
CA ILE A 221 -0.72 22.84 20.01
C ILE A 221 -0.31 23.50 21.33
N LYS A 222 0.79 24.26 21.29
CA LYS A 222 0.99 25.32 22.25
C LYS A 222 -0.15 26.30 21.99
N ASN A 223 -1.01 26.46 22.98
CA ASN A 223 -1.98 27.55 22.99
C ASN A 223 -1.16 28.85 22.96
N ASP A 224 -1.06 29.45 21.79
CA ASP A 224 -0.55 30.81 21.61
C ASP A 224 -1.77 31.74 21.57
N PRO A 225 -2.00 32.57 22.62
CA PRO A 225 -3.12 33.50 22.68
C PRO A 225 -3.19 34.43 21.45
N TRP A 226 -2.05 34.79 20.88
CA TRP A 226 -1.98 35.65 19.70
C TRP A 226 -2.56 34.96 18.45
N HIS A 227 -2.29 33.66 18.28
CA HIS A 227 -2.82 32.88 17.15
C HIS A 227 -4.35 32.75 17.21
N ASN A 228 -4.91 32.58 18.41
CA ASN A 228 -6.36 32.50 18.59
C ASN A 228 -7.03 33.87 18.33
N GLN A 229 -6.40 34.97 18.74
CA GLN A 229 -6.89 36.33 18.47
C GLN A 229 -6.83 36.69 16.98
N HIS A 230 -5.80 36.23 16.26
CA HIS A 230 -5.71 36.40 14.82
C HIS A 230 -6.75 35.56 14.06
N LEU A 231 -7.04 34.34 14.52
CA LEU A 231 -8.08 33.49 13.93
C LEU A 231 -9.49 34.04 14.16
N SER A 232 -9.78 34.62 15.33
CA SER A 232 -11.06 35.29 15.57
C SER A 232 -11.23 36.52 14.67
N MET A 233 -10.15 37.24 14.42
CA MET A 233 -10.14 38.40 13.51
C MET A 233 -10.37 37.98 12.05
N LEU A 234 -9.78 36.87 11.60
CA LEU A 234 -10.04 36.31 10.25
C LEU A 234 -11.45 35.73 10.11
N ALA A 235 -12.01 35.15 11.17
CA ALA A 235 -13.38 34.65 11.19
C ALA A 235 -14.43 35.79 11.14
N SER A 236 -14.07 36.99 11.62
CA SER A 236 -14.92 38.19 11.51
C SER A 236 -14.90 38.85 10.13
N VAL A 237 -14.01 38.43 9.22
CA VAL A 237 -14.02 38.91 7.83
C VAL A 237 -15.04 38.11 7.03
N SER A 238 -16.11 38.78 6.60
CA SER A 238 -17.15 38.23 5.73
C SER A 238 -16.54 37.52 4.53
N SER A 239 -16.85 36.22 4.37
CA SER A 239 -16.36 35.45 3.22
C SER A 239 -16.86 36.07 1.90
N PRO A 240 -16.04 36.13 0.83
CA PRO A 240 -16.50 36.60 -0.45
C PRO A 240 -17.67 35.74 -0.95
N ARG A 241 -18.74 36.38 -1.40
CA ARG A 241 -19.96 35.72 -1.89
C ARG A 241 -19.61 34.76 -3.03
N ARG A 242 -19.79 33.46 -2.79
CA ARG A 242 -19.73 32.43 -3.84
C ARG A 242 -20.96 32.59 -4.74
N ILE A 243 -20.73 32.91 -6.01
CA ILE A 243 -21.76 32.90 -7.04
C ILE A 243 -22.17 31.45 -7.28
N LEU A 244 -23.46 31.18 -7.06
CA LEU A 244 -24.09 29.88 -7.22
C LEU A 244 -24.51 29.78 -8.69
N ILE A 245 -23.76 29.06 -9.52
CA ILE A 245 -24.14 28.81 -10.91
C ILE A 245 -25.31 27.80 -10.87
N ARG A 246 -26.53 28.31 -11.09
CA ARG A 246 -27.71 27.47 -11.36
C ARG A 246 -27.63 26.97 -12.80
N ASN A 247 -27.93 25.68 -12.97
CA ASN A 247 -28.21 25.08 -14.27
C ASN A 247 -29.50 25.70 -14.81
N GLU A 248 -29.41 26.44 -15.91
CA GLU A 248 -30.58 26.76 -16.72
C GLU A 248 -30.66 25.78 -17.90
N LEU A 249 -31.84 25.18 -18.01
CA LEU A 249 -32.31 24.39 -19.14
C LEU A 249 -32.40 25.29 -20.39
N SER A 250 -32.26 24.66 -21.55
CA SER A 250 -32.38 25.29 -22.86
C SER A 250 -33.67 26.09 -23.02
N ASP A 251 -33.57 27.27 -23.65
CA ASP A 251 -34.51 27.67 -24.69
C ASP A 251 -33.84 28.61 -25.70
N GLN A 252 -34.43 28.59 -26.89
CA GLN A 252 -33.92 29.08 -28.17
C GLN A 252 -34.07 30.60 -28.38
N TYR A 253 -33.45 31.07 -29.48
CA TYR A 253 -33.74 32.24 -30.31
C TYR A 253 -33.06 33.61 -30.02
N ASP A 254 -32.22 33.95 -31.01
CA ASP A 254 -32.14 35.20 -31.80
C ASP A 254 -31.56 36.53 -31.28
N SER A 255 -30.62 37.03 -32.09
CA SER A 255 -30.44 38.40 -32.59
C SER A 255 -30.12 39.60 -31.67
N SER A 256 -28.97 40.20 -32.00
CA SER A 256 -28.69 41.65 -32.13
C SER A 256 -28.23 42.52 -30.93
N VAL A 257 -27.10 43.19 -31.18
CA VAL A 257 -26.71 44.60 -30.87
C VAL A 257 -26.95 45.15 -29.46
N GLY A 258 -25.88 45.63 -28.82
CA GLY A 258 -26.00 46.58 -27.70
C GLY A 258 -24.69 46.85 -26.95
N GLN A 259 -24.29 48.12 -26.95
CA GLN A 259 -23.04 48.71 -26.46
C GLN A 259 -23.15 49.14 -24.97
N ARG A 260 -21.99 49.37 -24.32
CA ARG A 260 -21.73 50.15 -23.06
C ARG A 260 -22.02 49.44 -21.72
N ASP A 261 -21.29 49.60 -20.61
CA ASP A 261 -20.25 50.55 -20.20
C ASP A 261 -19.31 50.00 -19.09
N ILE A 262 -18.23 50.75 -18.88
CA ILE A 262 -17.01 50.60 -18.07
C ILE A 262 -17.24 50.70 -16.54
N ILE A 263 -16.36 50.07 -15.73
CA ILE A 263 -15.56 50.69 -14.64
C ILE A 263 -14.45 49.70 -14.22
N GLY A 264 -13.20 50.14 -14.38
CA GLY A 264 -11.98 49.47 -13.91
C GLY A 264 -11.43 50.07 -12.61
N VAL A 265 -10.54 49.34 -11.97
CA VAL A 265 -9.56 49.86 -11.01
C VAL A 265 -8.23 49.14 -11.28
N GLU A 266 -7.28 49.88 -11.85
CA GLU A 266 -5.86 49.54 -11.97
C GLU A 266 -5.13 49.81 -10.65
N MET A 267 -4.08 49.04 -10.34
CA MET A 267 -3.00 49.44 -9.44
C MET A 267 -1.67 49.38 -10.19
N GLU A 268 -1.04 50.53 -10.30
CA GLU A 268 0.26 50.78 -10.93
C GLU A 268 1.43 50.10 -10.19
N ILE A 269 2.38 49.58 -10.97
CA ILE A 269 3.71 49.17 -10.50
C ILE A 269 4.70 50.25 -10.94
N VAL A 270 5.23 51.00 -9.98
CA VAL A 270 6.30 51.98 -10.20
C VAL A 270 7.63 51.26 -10.39
N GLN A 271 8.15 51.31 -11.62
CA GLN A 271 9.53 50.98 -11.95
C GLN A 271 10.42 52.20 -11.66
N ASN A 272 11.51 52.02 -10.91
CA ASN A 272 12.57 53.02 -10.83
C ASN A 272 13.84 52.48 -11.47
N ASN A 273 14.23 53.17 -12.54
CA ASN A 273 15.47 53.03 -13.28
C ASN A 273 16.65 53.58 -12.48
N ASN A 274 17.81 52.91 -12.56
CA ASN A 274 19.07 53.62 -12.74
C ASN A 274 20.12 52.71 -13.43
N ARG A 275 20.47 53.12 -14.66
CA ARG A 275 21.59 52.61 -15.47
C ARG A 275 22.73 53.62 -15.43
N ASN A 276 23.97 53.13 -15.37
CA ASN A 276 25.21 53.61 -16.02
C ASN A 276 26.42 53.09 -15.22
N LYS A 277 27.56 52.61 -15.75
CA LYS A 277 28.09 52.40 -17.11
C LYS A 277 29.44 51.64 -16.97
N LYS A 278 29.85 50.97 -18.07
CA LYS A 278 31.22 50.65 -18.55
C LYS A 278 31.89 49.30 -18.20
N ASN A 279 32.18 48.61 -19.31
CA ASN A 279 33.12 47.49 -19.53
C ASN A 279 34.54 47.75 -19.01
N ASN A 280 35.21 46.69 -18.58
CA ASN A 280 36.40 46.14 -19.25
C ASN A 280 36.71 44.74 -18.70
N GLY A 281 37.03 43.81 -19.61
CA GLY A 281 37.49 42.47 -19.25
C GLY A 281 38.93 42.48 -18.73
N LEU A 282 39.25 41.50 -17.88
CA LEU A 282 40.53 40.83 -17.69
C LEU A 282 40.33 39.75 -16.62
N GLU A 283 40.76 38.52 -16.95
CA GLU A 283 41.18 37.45 -16.04
C GLU A 283 40.20 36.98 -14.93
N GLU A 284 39.50 35.87 -15.19
CA GLU A 284 38.97 35.01 -14.12
C GLU A 284 40.13 34.32 -13.39
N VAL A 285 40.85 35.09 -12.58
CA VAL A 285 41.50 34.57 -11.39
C VAL A 285 40.37 34.10 -10.48
N SER A 286 40.45 32.84 -10.07
CA SER A 286 39.55 32.22 -9.11
C SER A 286 39.65 32.96 -7.78
N GLU A 287 38.92 34.05 -7.61
CA GLU A 287 38.69 34.63 -6.30
C GLU A 287 37.88 33.60 -5.51
N GLU A 288 38.55 32.92 -4.58
CA GLU A 288 37.88 32.25 -3.48
C GLU A 288 36.89 33.26 -2.90
N ILE A 289 35.58 32.99 -3.06
CA ILE A 289 34.53 33.82 -2.50
C ILE A 289 34.65 33.71 -0.97
N THR A 290 35.46 34.57 -0.38
CA THR A 290 35.56 34.72 1.06
C THR A 290 34.37 35.57 1.50
N LEU A 291 33.37 34.93 2.08
CA LEU A 291 32.28 35.60 2.79
C LEU A 291 32.87 36.40 3.97
N GLN A 292 33.05 37.70 3.75
CA GLN A 292 33.45 38.64 4.79
C GLN A 292 32.21 39.29 5.42
N ARG A 293 32.21 39.44 6.74
CA ARG A 293 31.13 40.14 7.46
C ARG A 293 31.18 41.61 7.09
N SER A 294 30.05 42.19 6.67
CA SER A 294 29.95 43.63 6.41
C SER A 294 29.90 44.48 7.68
N THR A 295 29.60 43.86 8.84
CA THR A 295 29.60 44.52 10.16
C THR A 295 30.34 43.67 11.20
N PRO A 296 31.17 44.29 12.07
CA PRO A 296 31.84 43.57 13.14
C PRO A 296 30.81 43.00 14.12
N ASN A 297 30.92 41.69 14.39
CA ASN A 297 29.99 40.95 15.24
C ASN A 297 30.82 40.05 16.18
N MET A 298 30.36 39.86 17.42
CA MET A 298 31.01 39.05 18.45
C MET A 298 30.78 37.53 18.28
N LEU A 299 29.95 37.14 17.32
CA LEU A 299 29.73 35.73 17.00
C LEU A 299 31.02 35.05 16.53
N THR A 300 31.16 33.76 16.83
CA THR A 300 32.32 32.98 16.41
C THR A 300 32.17 32.52 14.95
N ARG A 301 33.27 32.09 14.34
CA ARG A 301 33.24 31.42 13.02
C ARG A 301 32.32 30.19 12.99
N ALA A 302 32.17 29.50 14.12
CA ALA A 302 31.26 28.35 14.23
C ALA A 302 29.78 28.77 14.24
N ASP A 303 29.47 29.92 14.85
CA ASP A 303 28.12 30.49 14.86
C ASP A 303 27.71 30.95 13.46
N ASP A 304 28.61 31.58 12.71
CA ASP A 304 28.36 31.95 11.31
C ASP A 304 28.08 30.75 10.43
N GLN A 305 28.86 29.68 10.58
CA GLN A 305 28.62 28.45 9.84
C GLN A 305 27.25 27.85 10.18
N GLN A 306 26.81 27.93 11.44
CA GLN A 306 25.44 27.54 11.82
C GLN A 306 24.39 28.47 11.21
N LEU A 307 24.66 29.77 11.16
CA LEU A 307 23.73 30.79 10.66
C LEU A 307 23.56 30.69 9.15
N VAL A 308 24.65 30.52 8.39
CA VAL A 308 24.65 30.21 6.95
C VAL A 308 23.92 28.89 6.68
N ARG A 309 24.14 27.86 7.50
CA ARG A 309 23.41 26.57 7.41
C ARG A 309 21.90 26.72 7.68
N ARG A 310 21.50 27.67 8.53
CA ARG A 310 20.07 28.00 8.74
C ARG A 310 19.53 28.81 7.56
N PHE A 311 20.28 29.79 7.06
CA PHE A 311 19.87 30.63 5.95
C PHE A 311 19.69 29.83 4.65
N THR A 312 20.61 28.94 4.30
CA THR A 312 20.46 28.03 3.14
C THR A 312 19.30 27.05 3.29
N ARG A 313 18.91 26.69 4.52
CA ARG A 313 17.71 25.89 4.79
C ARG A 313 16.40 26.69 4.70
N HIS A 314 16.47 28.01 4.79
CA HIS A 314 15.32 28.90 4.80
C HIS A 314 15.23 29.81 3.56
N ALA A 315 16.17 29.72 2.63
CA ALA A 315 16.10 30.45 1.37
C ALA A 315 14.85 30.02 0.58
N PRO A 316 13.96 30.94 0.21
CA PRO A 316 12.76 30.64 -0.55
C PRO A 316 13.14 30.47 -2.02
N ALA A 317 13.76 29.34 -2.36
CA ALA A 317 13.71 28.86 -3.73
C ALA A 317 12.27 28.40 -4.00
N SER A 318 11.74 28.74 -5.16
CA SER A 318 10.36 28.56 -5.63
C SER A 318 9.84 27.11 -5.71
N SER A 319 10.50 26.16 -5.07
CA SER A 319 9.98 24.85 -4.74
C SER A 319 10.45 24.49 -3.33
N LEU A 320 9.51 24.19 -2.43
CA LEU A 320 9.86 23.57 -1.14
C LEU A 320 10.69 22.31 -1.45
N ALA A 321 11.98 22.33 -1.11
CA ALA A 321 12.85 21.17 -1.25
C ALA A 321 12.14 19.95 -0.64
N ALA A 322 12.00 18.86 -1.42
CA ALA A 322 11.37 17.66 -0.90
C ALA A 322 12.15 17.22 0.35
N VAL A 323 11.48 16.66 1.37
CA VAL A 323 12.12 16.23 2.63
C VAL A 323 13.34 15.30 2.39
N THR A 324 13.40 14.68 1.21
CA THR A 324 14.51 13.85 0.71
C THR A 324 15.73 14.60 0.18
N ASP A 325 15.61 15.86 -0.23
CA ASP A 325 16.73 16.68 -0.73
C ASP A 325 17.64 17.17 0.40
N LEU A 326 17.12 17.30 1.61
CA LEU A 326 17.87 17.73 2.80
C LEU A 326 19.02 16.79 3.21
N ALA A 327 19.05 15.57 2.67
CA ALA A 327 20.04 14.55 2.98
C ALA A 327 21.02 14.25 1.82
N ARG A 328 20.83 14.88 0.65
CA ARG A 328 21.66 14.65 -0.54
C ARG A 328 22.90 15.54 -0.50
N LEU A 329 24.01 15.00 -1.01
CA LEU A 329 25.25 15.72 -1.28
C LEU A 329 25.19 16.42 -2.64
N THR A 330 25.92 17.53 -2.78
CA THR A 330 26.07 18.25 -4.05
C THR A 330 27.02 17.51 -5.00
N ASP A 331 26.98 17.84 -6.29
CA ASP A 331 27.84 17.23 -7.30
C ASP A 331 29.33 17.49 -7.00
N GLU A 332 29.69 18.70 -6.58
CA GLU A 332 31.09 19.04 -6.23
C GLU A 332 31.58 18.17 -5.08
N THR A 333 30.75 17.98 -4.06
CA THR A 333 31.07 17.12 -2.92
C THR A 333 31.29 15.67 -3.36
N ILE A 334 30.53 15.19 -4.35
CA ILE A 334 30.61 13.82 -4.84
C ILE A 334 31.86 13.60 -5.69
N TYR A 335 32.16 14.52 -6.62
CA TYR A 335 33.40 14.45 -7.38
C TYR A 335 34.62 14.54 -6.47
N GLU A 336 34.57 15.37 -5.43
CA GLU A 336 35.64 15.45 -4.44
C GLU A 336 35.82 14.14 -3.69
N ILE A 337 34.73 13.46 -3.30
CA ILE A 337 34.80 12.13 -2.65
C ILE A 337 35.39 11.09 -3.58
N LEU A 338 35.01 11.09 -4.86
CA LEU A 338 35.54 10.17 -5.86
C LEU A 338 37.03 10.43 -6.16
N GLY A 339 37.53 11.65 -5.94
CA GLY A 339 38.94 12.02 -6.07
C GLY A 339 39.78 11.75 -4.82
N LEU A 340 39.20 11.24 -3.73
CA LEU A 340 39.97 10.92 -2.52
C LEU A 340 40.83 9.67 -2.71
N PRO A 341 42.04 9.61 -2.09
CA PRO A 341 42.86 8.41 -2.08
C PRO A 341 42.29 7.38 -1.09
N LEU A 342 41.16 6.78 -1.45
CA LEU A 342 40.53 5.69 -0.71
C LEU A 342 41.25 4.37 -1.03
N ASP A 343 41.27 3.44 -0.07
CA ASP A 343 41.66 2.07 -0.39
C ASP A 343 40.66 1.46 -1.39
N ARG A 344 41.15 0.55 -2.24
CA ARG A 344 40.37 -0.04 -3.33
C ARG A 344 39.03 -0.60 -2.87
N THR A 345 38.97 -1.21 -1.69
CA THR A 345 37.70 -1.72 -1.12
C THR A 345 36.72 -0.61 -0.80
N LEU A 346 37.16 0.48 -0.17
CA LEU A 346 36.29 1.63 0.13
C LEU A 346 35.89 2.42 -1.11
N GLU A 347 36.77 2.51 -2.11
CA GLU A 347 36.48 3.09 -3.42
C GLU A 347 35.33 2.33 -4.12
N GLN A 348 35.47 1.01 -4.27
CA GLN A 348 34.45 0.15 -4.88
C GLN A 348 33.13 0.22 -4.09
N TYR A 349 33.20 0.28 -2.76
CA TYR A 349 32.04 0.46 -1.91
C TYR A 349 31.35 1.80 -2.16
N ALA A 350 32.08 2.91 -2.23
CA ALA A 350 31.53 4.25 -2.48
C ALA A 350 30.88 4.34 -3.88
N ILE A 351 31.54 3.81 -4.91
CA ILE A 351 31.04 3.74 -6.28
C ILE A 351 29.72 2.97 -6.35
N LEU A 352 29.64 1.79 -5.73
CA LEU A 352 28.40 0.99 -5.72
C LEU A 352 27.26 1.68 -4.95
N LEU A 353 27.56 2.41 -3.87
CA LEU A 353 26.55 3.20 -3.16
C LEU A 353 25.99 4.33 -4.03
N LEU A 354 26.85 5.06 -4.76
CA LEU A 354 26.45 6.15 -5.63
C LEU A 354 25.73 5.67 -6.91
N SER A 355 26.16 4.55 -7.48
CA SER A 355 25.61 4.02 -8.73
C SER A 355 24.33 3.22 -8.54
N LEU A 356 24.20 2.45 -7.46
CA LEU A 356 23.03 1.60 -7.21
C LEU A 356 22.04 2.24 -6.23
N GLY A 357 22.53 2.95 -5.22
CA GLY A 357 21.69 3.45 -4.12
C GLY A 357 21.23 2.38 -3.14
N LEU A 358 21.91 1.22 -3.11
CA LEU A 358 21.63 0.18 -2.13
C LEU A 358 21.85 0.72 -0.70
N PRO A 359 21.06 0.28 0.30
CA PRO A 359 21.33 0.63 1.69
C PRO A 359 22.74 0.19 2.10
N PRO A 360 23.54 1.05 2.75
CA PRO A 360 24.92 0.71 3.14
C PRO A 360 25.02 -0.60 3.93
N GLN A 361 24.15 -0.79 4.92
CA GLN A 361 24.11 -2.03 5.71
C GLN A 361 23.83 -3.28 4.88
N ARG A 362 23.06 -3.14 3.79
CA ARG A 362 22.74 -4.24 2.88
C ARG A 362 23.93 -4.56 1.99
N LEU A 363 24.59 -3.54 1.44
CA LEU A 363 25.78 -3.72 0.61
C LEU A 363 26.96 -4.31 1.42
N MET A 364 27.09 -3.97 2.71
CA MET A 364 28.06 -4.61 3.62
C MET A 364 27.88 -6.13 3.77
N ARG A 365 26.71 -6.67 3.44
CA ARG A 365 26.42 -8.12 3.46
C ARG A 365 26.72 -8.80 2.12
N LEU A 366 27.29 -8.07 1.15
CA LEU A 366 27.69 -8.63 -0.14
C LEU A 366 28.61 -9.82 0.09
N THR A 367 28.29 -10.93 -0.56
CA THR A 367 29.02 -12.20 -0.43
C THR A 367 29.46 -12.68 -1.81
N ILE A 368 30.68 -13.23 -1.91
CA ILE A 368 31.18 -13.83 -3.15
C ILE A 368 30.58 -15.23 -3.33
N SER A 369 30.09 -15.54 -4.53
CA SER A 369 29.48 -16.81 -4.89
C SER A 369 29.98 -17.29 -6.25
N GLN A 370 29.90 -18.59 -6.50
CA GLN A 370 30.33 -19.17 -7.77
C GLN A 370 29.32 -18.91 -8.89
N HIS A 371 28.02 -19.16 -8.65
CA HIS A 371 26.98 -19.18 -9.69
C HIS A 371 25.72 -18.40 -9.30
N ALA A 372 25.16 -17.66 -10.26
CA ALA A 372 23.94 -16.88 -10.08
C ALA A 372 22.68 -17.75 -9.85
N ASN A 373 22.61 -18.94 -10.44
CA ASN A 373 21.44 -19.82 -10.30
C ASN A 373 21.32 -20.38 -8.88
N ALA A 374 22.44 -20.66 -8.22
CA ALA A 374 22.46 -21.17 -6.84
C ALA A 374 21.96 -20.15 -5.81
N VAL A 375 22.19 -18.85 -6.06
CA VAL A 375 21.77 -17.78 -5.13
C VAL A 375 20.35 -17.30 -5.38
N THR A 376 19.86 -17.39 -6.62
CA THR A 376 18.52 -16.90 -6.98
C THR A 376 17.39 -17.88 -6.70
N SER A 377 17.71 -19.11 -6.28
CA SER A 377 16.74 -20.13 -5.88
C SER A 377 16.19 -19.95 -4.45
N ASP A 378 16.94 -19.29 -3.56
CA ASP A 378 16.51 -19.06 -2.18
C ASP A 378 15.46 -17.93 -2.13
N LYS A 379 14.30 -18.23 -1.52
CA LYS A 379 13.15 -17.33 -1.40
C LYS A 379 13.21 -16.41 -0.20
N GLU A 380 14.12 -16.62 0.75
CA GLU A 380 14.26 -15.79 1.95
C GLU A 380 15.57 -14.99 1.96
N ASP A 381 16.48 -15.26 1.02
CA ASP A 381 17.73 -14.52 0.96
C ASP A 381 17.52 -13.08 0.45
N GLU A 382 18.07 -12.14 1.21
CA GLU A 382 18.05 -10.71 0.94
C GLU A 382 19.44 -10.15 0.61
N ARG A 383 20.49 -10.97 0.76
CA ARG A 383 21.89 -10.57 0.60
C ARG A 383 22.20 -10.27 -0.87
N PRO A 384 23.05 -9.27 -1.15
CA PRO A 384 23.67 -9.11 -2.46
C PRO A 384 24.78 -10.14 -2.67
N TYR A 385 24.98 -10.55 -3.91
CA TYR A 385 25.96 -11.55 -4.32
C TYR A 385 26.76 -11.10 -5.52
N TRP A 386 28.08 -11.23 -5.45
CA TRP A 386 28.91 -11.24 -6.66
C TRP A 386 29.04 -12.68 -7.15
N CYS A 387 28.67 -12.96 -8.39
CA CYS A 387 28.77 -14.29 -8.99
C CYS A 387 29.95 -14.31 -9.96
N ILE A 388 31.01 -15.05 -9.62
CA ILE A 388 32.28 -15.06 -10.36
C ILE A 388 32.08 -15.60 -11.79
N ALA A 389 31.41 -16.76 -11.93
CA ALA A 389 31.29 -17.46 -13.21
C ALA A 389 30.55 -16.61 -14.27
N GLU A 390 29.54 -15.86 -13.85
CA GLU A 390 28.78 -14.98 -14.74
C GLU A 390 29.30 -13.53 -14.73
N SER A 391 30.22 -13.18 -13.82
CA SER A 391 30.68 -11.81 -13.54
C SER A 391 29.51 -10.83 -13.35
N MET A 392 28.56 -11.21 -12.50
CA MET A 392 27.32 -10.47 -12.26
C MET A 392 27.10 -10.18 -10.78
N LEU A 393 26.72 -8.95 -10.49
CA LEU A 393 26.13 -8.56 -9.22
C LEU A 393 24.64 -8.90 -9.22
N CYS A 394 24.23 -9.75 -8.28
CA CYS A 394 22.86 -10.19 -8.09
C CYS A 394 22.31 -9.71 -6.74
N TYR A 395 21.13 -9.11 -6.73
CA TYR A 395 20.45 -8.75 -5.48
C TYR A 395 18.94 -8.67 -5.66
N ARG A 396 18.20 -8.89 -4.57
CA ARG A 396 16.74 -8.98 -4.60
C ARG A 396 16.04 -7.63 -4.37
N LEU A 397 14.86 -7.45 -4.96
CA LEU A 397 13.91 -6.39 -4.64
C LEU A 397 13.13 -6.80 -3.37
N LEU A 398 13.23 -6.01 -2.30
CA LEU A 398 12.65 -6.36 -0.99
C LEU A 398 11.16 -6.01 -0.86
N ASP A 399 10.68 -5.07 -1.66
CA ASP A 399 9.29 -4.64 -1.77
C ASP A 399 8.99 -4.30 -3.22
N GLY A 400 7.72 -4.09 -3.58
CA GLY A 400 7.31 -3.71 -4.93
C GLY A 400 6.75 -4.87 -5.77
N PRO A 401 7.59 -5.75 -6.36
CA PRO A 401 7.16 -6.73 -7.35
C PRO A 401 6.01 -7.62 -6.92
N SER A 402 5.04 -7.77 -7.81
CA SER A 402 3.97 -8.76 -7.65
C SER A 402 4.49 -10.16 -7.91
N ALA A 403 4.36 -11.05 -6.92
CA ALA A 403 4.68 -12.46 -7.08
C ALA A 403 3.53 -13.18 -7.81
N TYR A 404 3.88 -14.04 -8.78
CA TYR A 404 2.98 -14.99 -9.40
C TYR A 404 3.57 -16.39 -9.24
N HIS A 405 2.74 -17.36 -8.82
CA HIS A 405 3.15 -18.74 -8.49
C HIS A 405 4.33 -18.88 -7.51
N ASN A 406 4.53 -17.90 -6.62
CA ASN A 406 5.66 -17.86 -5.67
C ASN A 406 7.04 -18.03 -6.33
N ASN A 407 7.19 -17.62 -7.59
CA ASN A 407 8.46 -17.64 -8.30
C ASN A 407 9.24 -16.34 -7.96
N PRO A 408 10.36 -16.39 -7.24
CA PRO A 408 11.12 -15.19 -6.86
C PRO A 408 11.97 -14.63 -8.01
N LYS A 409 12.03 -15.30 -9.16
CA LYS A 409 12.93 -14.97 -10.27
C LYS A 409 12.82 -13.53 -10.76
N ASN A 410 11.61 -12.98 -10.84
CA ASN A 410 11.33 -11.60 -11.24
C ASN A 410 11.70 -10.54 -10.16
N GLN A 411 12.10 -10.97 -8.96
CA GLN A 411 12.54 -10.09 -7.89
C GLN A 411 14.06 -9.89 -7.89
N TRP A 412 14.82 -10.64 -8.70
CA TRP A 412 16.27 -10.56 -8.73
C TRP A 412 16.77 -9.60 -9.80
N VAL A 413 17.47 -8.55 -9.37
CA VAL A 413 18.23 -7.65 -10.23
C VAL A 413 19.60 -8.27 -10.49
N LYS A 414 20.00 -8.33 -11.76
CA LYS A 414 21.29 -8.90 -12.21
C LYS A 414 22.01 -7.90 -13.11
N ILE A 415 23.14 -7.38 -12.64
CA ILE A 415 23.91 -6.31 -13.30
C ILE A 415 25.34 -6.76 -13.54
N THR A 416 25.85 -6.52 -14.74
CA THR A 416 27.27 -6.69 -15.09
C THR A 416 28.04 -5.46 -14.63
N LEU A 417 29.16 -5.67 -13.94
CA LEU A 417 30.06 -4.58 -13.52
C LEU A 417 31.14 -4.30 -14.59
N PRO A 418 31.69 -3.08 -14.63
CA PRO A 418 32.86 -2.76 -15.45
C PRO A 418 34.05 -3.67 -15.14
N HIS A 419 34.95 -3.83 -16.11
CA HIS A 419 36.02 -4.82 -16.03
C HIS A 419 36.93 -4.65 -14.81
N GLY A 420 37.36 -3.43 -14.48
CA GLY A 420 38.24 -3.17 -13.34
C GLY A 420 37.55 -3.45 -11.99
N MET A 421 36.24 -3.17 -11.90
CA MET A 421 35.43 -3.54 -10.74
C MET A 421 35.26 -5.07 -10.65
N ALA A 422 34.97 -5.73 -11.78
CA ALA A 422 34.79 -7.18 -11.84
C ALA A 422 36.07 -7.93 -11.47
N GLN A 423 37.24 -7.48 -11.94
CA GLN A 423 38.55 -8.02 -11.58
C GLN A 423 38.79 -7.96 -10.07
N PHE A 424 38.46 -6.83 -9.42
CA PHE A 424 38.59 -6.69 -7.97
C PHE A 424 37.77 -7.75 -7.21
N PHE A 425 36.54 -8.04 -7.65
CA PHE A 425 35.73 -9.06 -6.98
C PHE A 425 36.14 -10.49 -7.36
N ASN A 426 36.70 -10.71 -8.55
CA ASN A 426 37.17 -12.01 -8.99
C ASN A 426 38.46 -12.45 -8.30
N SER A 427 39.23 -11.53 -7.72
CA SER A 427 40.42 -11.85 -6.92
C SER A 427 40.11 -12.27 -5.48
N LEU A 428 38.85 -12.24 -5.06
CA LEU A 428 38.41 -12.55 -3.70
C LEU A 428 37.99 -14.02 -3.56
N GLU A 429 38.04 -14.54 -2.33
CA GLU A 429 37.69 -15.93 -2.04
C GLU A 429 36.17 -16.17 -2.03
N LEU A 430 35.75 -17.41 -2.31
CA LEU A 430 34.35 -17.80 -2.21
C LEU A 430 33.82 -17.59 -0.79
N TYR A 431 32.59 -17.08 -0.68
CA TYR A 431 31.92 -16.71 0.58
C TYR A 431 32.54 -15.54 1.34
N GLU A 432 33.58 -14.90 0.80
CA GLU A 432 34.14 -13.70 1.38
C GLU A 432 33.12 -12.55 1.40
N ARG A 433 33.24 -11.66 2.38
CA ARG A 433 32.43 -10.43 2.52
C ARG A 433 33.31 -9.19 2.40
N PRO A 434 33.58 -8.70 1.18
CA PRO A 434 34.56 -7.62 0.95
C PRO A 434 34.25 -6.33 1.71
N PHE A 435 32.97 -6.04 1.91
CA PHE A 435 32.52 -4.77 2.52
C PHE A 435 32.22 -4.89 4.01
N ARG A 436 32.67 -5.95 4.69
CA ARG A 436 32.52 -6.09 6.14
C ARG A 436 33.26 -4.95 6.83
N GLY A 437 32.52 -4.14 7.59
CA GLY A 437 33.08 -2.96 8.30
C GLY A 437 33.25 -1.68 7.45
N ALA A 438 33.18 -1.76 6.11
CA ALA A 438 33.51 -0.67 5.19
C ALA A 438 32.81 0.67 5.52
N ARG A 439 31.53 0.64 5.93
CA ARG A 439 30.77 1.83 6.35
C ARG A 439 31.47 2.66 7.43
N GLY A 440 32.02 2.00 8.45
CA GLY A 440 32.69 2.68 9.56
C GLY A 440 34.02 3.30 9.16
N HIS A 441 34.78 2.61 8.30
CA HIS A 441 36.04 3.11 7.77
C HIS A 441 35.83 4.30 6.82
N LEU A 442 34.91 4.17 5.86
CA LEU A 442 34.55 5.26 4.94
C LEU A 442 34.07 6.50 5.69
N ASN A 443 33.14 6.35 6.63
CA ASN A 443 32.65 7.51 7.39
C ASN A 443 33.74 8.19 8.23
N ARG A 444 34.75 7.45 8.73
CA ARG A 444 35.87 8.05 9.46
C ARG A 444 36.78 8.84 8.53
N GLN A 445 37.10 8.32 7.35
CA GLN A 445 37.90 9.04 6.35
C GLN A 445 37.16 10.27 5.83
N LEU A 446 35.89 10.14 5.46
CA LEU A 446 35.05 11.26 5.05
C LEU A 446 34.96 12.33 6.14
N LYS A 447 34.77 11.93 7.41
CA LYS A 447 34.75 12.89 8.51
C LYS A 447 36.09 13.63 8.62
N ARG A 448 37.22 12.94 8.57
CA ARG A 448 38.55 13.58 8.65
C ARG A 448 38.77 14.62 7.55
N HIS A 449 38.34 14.31 6.33
CA HIS A 449 38.53 15.19 5.18
C HIS A 449 37.56 16.38 5.16
N PHE A 450 36.29 16.14 5.49
CA PHE A 450 35.22 17.14 5.36
C PHE A 450 34.87 17.86 6.68
N GLN A 451 35.54 17.56 7.81
CA GLN A 451 35.22 18.14 9.13
C GLN A 451 35.15 19.68 9.11
N ASN A 452 36.08 20.30 8.38
CA ASN A 452 36.23 21.75 8.34
C ASN A 452 35.63 22.38 7.08
N LYS A 453 34.99 21.58 6.22
CA LYS A 453 34.36 22.08 4.99
C LYS A 453 32.92 22.54 5.25
N PRO A 454 32.50 23.67 4.67
CA PRO A 454 31.10 24.10 4.74
C PRO A 454 30.19 23.10 4.01
N GLY A 455 28.91 23.07 4.37
CA GLY A 455 27.92 22.19 3.76
C GLY A 455 27.59 20.91 4.55
N THR A 456 27.03 19.92 3.85
CA THR A 456 26.45 18.70 4.40
C THR A 456 27.51 17.60 4.54
N MET A 457 27.91 17.26 5.77
CA MET A 457 28.92 16.22 6.06
C MET A 457 28.69 14.90 5.28
N PRO A 458 29.61 14.47 4.40
CA PRO A 458 29.46 13.22 3.67
C PRO A 458 29.43 11.99 4.58
N THR A 459 28.57 11.02 4.25
CA THR A 459 28.52 9.70 4.89
C THR A 459 28.08 8.65 3.87
N ALA A 460 28.35 7.38 4.12
CA ALA A 460 27.87 6.27 3.28
C ALA A 460 26.35 6.30 3.05
N ASN A 461 25.56 6.69 4.06
CA ASN A 461 24.10 6.82 3.91
C ASN A 461 23.72 7.98 2.97
N ARG A 462 24.46 9.09 3.01
CA ARG A 462 24.23 10.25 2.14
C ARG A 462 24.69 9.98 0.70
N LEU A 463 25.80 9.26 0.51
CA LEU A 463 26.21 8.74 -0.80
C LEU A 463 25.10 7.86 -1.43
N SER A 464 24.60 6.88 -0.67
CA SER A 464 23.47 6.04 -1.08
C SER A 464 22.22 6.86 -1.40
N ALA A 465 21.91 7.91 -0.62
CA ALA A 465 20.77 8.79 -0.88
C ALA A 465 20.94 9.68 -2.13
N SER A 466 22.17 10.16 -2.39
CA SER A 466 22.52 10.96 -3.57
C SER A 466 22.46 10.18 -4.88
N SER A 467 22.58 8.85 -4.84
CA SER A 467 22.46 7.99 -6.05
C SER A 467 21.21 8.26 -6.89
N TRP A 468 20.13 8.78 -6.29
CA TRP A 468 18.92 9.14 -7.01
C TRP A 468 19.17 10.22 -8.07
N LEU A 469 19.99 11.22 -7.74
CA LEU A 469 20.32 12.34 -8.62
C LEU A 469 21.02 11.89 -9.91
N TYR A 470 21.81 10.81 -9.83
CA TYR A 470 22.54 10.27 -10.97
C TYR A 470 21.79 9.20 -11.74
N ARG A 471 20.85 8.49 -11.10
CA ARG A 471 20.04 7.46 -11.77
C ARG A 471 18.82 8.06 -12.44
N ARG A 472 18.07 8.92 -11.75
CA ARG A 472 16.77 9.38 -12.22
C ARG A 472 16.80 10.07 -13.60
N PRO A 473 17.79 10.92 -13.94
CA PRO A 473 17.85 11.56 -15.26
C PRO A 473 17.98 10.57 -16.42
N HIS A 474 18.53 9.38 -16.16
CA HIS A 474 18.75 8.34 -17.16
C HIS A 474 17.66 7.27 -17.17
N ALA A 475 16.74 7.31 -16.21
CA ALA A 475 15.66 6.35 -16.05
C ALA A 475 14.41 6.80 -16.80
N ILE A 476 13.68 5.84 -17.39
CA ILE A 476 12.40 6.09 -18.05
C ILE A 476 11.39 6.65 -17.03
N ASP A 477 11.30 5.99 -15.88
CA ASP A 477 10.35 6.32 -14.81
C ASP A 477 11.00 6.24 -13.41
N ASP A 478 10.29 6.75 -12.39
CA ASP A 478 10.71 6.71 -10.99
C ASP A 478 10.92 5.26 -10.48
N VAL A 479 10.11 4.31 -10.96
CA VAL A 479 10.21 2.89 -10.58
C VAL A 479 11.52 2.29 -11.11
N SER A 480 11.91 2.64 -12.33
CA SER A 480 13.12 2.18 -13.00
C SER A 480 14.36 2.70 -12.28
N ALA A 481 14.36 3.97 -11.88
CA ALA A 481 15.39 4.56 -11.03
C ALA A 481 15.49 3.82 -9.68
N ALA A 482 14.35 3.60 -9.02
CA ALA A 482 14.29 2.95 -7.71
C ALA A 482 14.68 1.47 -7.73
N THR A 483 14.44 0.77 -8.84
CA THR A 483 14.75 -0.67 -9.01
C THR A 483 16.22 -0.96 -8.68
N LEU A 484 17.14 -0.09 -9.11
CA LEU A 484 18.57 -0.26 -8.80
C LEU A 484 18.89 -0.21 -7.30
N SER A 485 18.10 0.50 -6.48
CA SER A 485 18.33 0.59 -5.03
C SER A 485 17.91 -0.65 -4.26
N GLY A 486 17.30 -1.64 -4.93
CA GLY A 486 16.89 -2.90 -4.32
C GLY A 486 15.64 -2.79 -3.43
N GLN A 487 15.05 -1.60 -3.30
CA GLN A 487 13.85 -1.32 -2.51
C GLN A 487 13.16 -0.04 -2.99
N PHE A 488 11.83 -0.04 -3.05
CA PHE A 488 11.01 1.08 -3.52
C PHE A 488 10.52 1.97 -2.39
N ARG A 489 10.45 1.44 -1.16
CA ARG A 489 9.88 2.11 0.03
C ARG A 489 8.38 2.42 -0.18
N LEU A 490 7.73 2.95 0.86
CA LEU A 490 6.27 3.12 0.89
C LEU A 490 5.68 3.93 -0.28
N GLY A 491 6.45 4.86 -0.87
CA GLY A 491 5.98 5.73 -1.95
C GLY A 491 5.91 5.05 -3.33
N LEU A 492 6.88 4.19 -3.66
CA LEU A 492 6.99 3.59 -5.00
C LEU A 492 6.63 2.10 -5.03
N ALA A 493 6.40 1.46 -3.88
CA ALA A 493 6.08 0.03 -3.83
C ALA A 493 4.78 -0.33 -4.60
N ALA A 494 3.74 0.51 -4.53
CA ALA A 494 2.51 0.27 -5.27
C ALA A 494 2.69 0.44 -6.80
N PRO A 495 3.24 1.56 -7.31
CA PRO A 495 3.69 1.69 -8.69
C PRO A 495 4.54 0.52 -9.20
N ALA A 496 5.54 0.08 -8.42
CA ALA A 496 6.45 -1.00 -8.74
C ALA A 496 5.79 -2.37 -8.84
N ALA A 497 4.65 -2.57 -8.16
CA ALA A 497 3.90 -3.82 -8.24
C ALA A 497 3.38 -4.10 -9.65
N TYR A 498 3.10 -3.04 -10.43
CA TYR A 498 2.51 -3.13 -11.76
C TYR A 498 3.52 -3.06 -12.90
N ARG A 499 4.72 -2.52 -12.66
CA ARG A 499 5.75 -2.32 -13.68
C ARG A 499 6.63 -3.56 -13.84
N GLN A 500 6.74 -4.05 -15.06
CA GLN A 500 7.73 -5.05 -15.47
C GLN A 500 8.82 -4.36 -16.28
N LEU A 501 10.08 -4.50 -15.88
CA LEU A 501 11.26 -3.91 -16.51
C LEU A 501 12.06 -4.96 -17.25
N GLN A 502 12.67 -4.60 -18.37
CA GLN A 502 13.64 -5.46 -19.02
C GLN A 502 14.98 -5.37 -18.29
N ARG A 503 15.73 -6.48 -18.21
CA ARG A 503 17.08 -6.47 -17.63
C ARG A 503 18.01 -5.49 -18.35
N ALA A 504 17.88 -5.39 -19.68
CA ALA A 504 18.64 -4.46 -20.50
C ALA A 504 18.41 -3.00 -20.07
N GLU A 505 17.18 -2.63 -19.69
CA GLU A 505 16.84 -1.30 -19.18
C GLU A 505 17.62 -0.98 -17.89
N CYS A 506 17.64 -1.91 -16.92
CA CYS A 506 18.40 -1.75 -15.68
C CYS A 506 19.91 -1.64 -15.94
N GLN A 507 20.46 -2.45 -16.86
CA GLN A 507 21.87 -2.39 -17.21
C GLN A 507 22.22 -1.07 -17.89
N GLN A 508 21.43 -0.61 -18.86
CA GLN A 508 21.65 0.67 -19.53
C GLN A 508 21.60 1.84 -18.56
N LEU A 509 20.62 1.83 -17.63
CA LEU A 509 20.52 2.82 -16.57
C LEU A 509 21.78 2.84 -15.71
N PHE A 510 22.23 1.67 -15.23
CA PHE A 510 23.45 1.54 -14.44
C PHE A 510 24.68 2.08 -15.20
N ASN A 511 24.84 1.72 -16.47
CA ASN A 511 25.97 2.16 -17.30
C ASN A 511 25.97 3.69 -17.49
N LYS A 512 24.80 4.28 -17.78
CA LYS A 512 24.66 5.74 -17.92
C LYS A 512 24.97 6.46 -16.60
N THR A 513 24.55 5.90 -15.47
CA THR A 513 24.88 6.43 -14.14
C THR A 513 26.38 6.37 -13.86
N LEU A 514 27.06 5.26 -14.16
CA LEU A 514 28.52 5.17 -14.02
C LEU A 514 29.25 6.19 -14.89
N LYS A 515 28.83 6.33 -16.16
CA LYS A 515 29.39 7.34 -17.07
C LYS A 515 29.22 8.76 -16.54
N HIS A 516 28.05 9.06 -15.97
CA HIS A 516 27.79 10.37 -15.34
C HIS A 516 28.70 10.61 -14.12
N LEU A 517 29.02 9.57 -13.36
CA LEU A 517 29.97 9.65 -12.24
C LEU A 517 31.45 9.71 -12.69
N GLY A 518 31.73 9.78 -14.00
CA GLY A 518 33.09 9.82 -14.55
C GLY A 518 33.77 8.45 -14.68
N ILE A 519 33.05 7.36 -14.40
CA ILE A 519 33.57 5.99 -14.47
C ILE A 519 33.36 5.49 -15.90
N THR A 520 34.40 5.58 -16.72
CA THR A 520 34.35 5.36 -18.17
C THR A 520 34.90 4.01 -18.64
N GLU A 521 35.25 3.11 -17.72
CA GLU A 521 35.74 1.77 -18.07
C GLU A 521 34.77 1.03 -18.99
N PHE A 522 35.29 0.47 -20.09
CA PHE A 522 34.51 -0.29 -21.06
C PHE A 522 33.96 -1.56 -20.41
N ILE A 523 32.64 -1.72 -20.47
CA ILE A 523 32.00 -3.01 -20.24
C ILE A 523 32.30 -3.85 -21.48
N SER A 524 33.32 -4.69 -21.41
CA SER A 524 33.51 -5.70 -22.45
C SER A 524 32.27 -6.59 -22.49
N PRO A 525 31.65 -6.81 -23.66
CA PRO A 525 30.62 -7.82 -23.78
C PRO A 525 31.28 -9.16 -23.47
N ILE A 526 31.07 -9.65 -22.24
CA ILE A 526 31.50 -10.98 -21.87
C ILE A 526 30.86 -11.92 -22.88
N LYS A 527 31.67 -12.73 -23.58
CA LYS A 527 31.19 -13.83 -24.42
C LYS A 527 30.16 -14.58 -23.60
N ALA A 528 28.89 -14.41 -23.92
CA ALA A 528 27.82 -15.08 -23.21
C ALA A 528 28.10 -16.57 -23.31
N SER A 529 28.49 -17.20 -22.19
CA SER A 529 28.58 -18.66 -22.19
C SER A 529 27.18 -19.18 -22.52
N ILE A 530 27.15 -20.29 -23.26
CA ILE A 530 25.97 -20.90 -23.89
C ILE A 530 24.85 -21.24 -22.88
N ASN A 531 25.07 -21.04 -21.57
CA ASN A 531 24.12 -21.28 -20.49
C ASN A 531 23.27 -20.06 -20.05
N THR A 532 23.28 -18.93 -20.77
CA THR A 532 22.45 -17.74 -20.46
C THR A 532 20.94 -17.93 -20.65
N LEU A 533 20.51 -19.08 -21.21
CA LEU A 533 19.11 -19.46 -21.47
C LEU A 533 18.19 -19.53 -20.24
N SER A 534 18.72 -19.58 -19.01
CA SER A 534 17.90 -19.74 -17.80
C SER A 534 17.61 -18.46 -17.01
N THR A 535 18.10 -17.30 -17.46
CA THR A 535 17.91 -16.05 -16.71
C THR A 535 16.61 -15.33 -17.13
N PRO A 536 15.77 -14.89 -16.17
CA PRO A 536 14.58 -14.12 -16.50
C PRO A 536 14.99 -12.83 -17.21
N THR A 537 14.39 -12.58 -18.37
CA THR A 537 14.62 -11.36 -19.15
C THR A 537 14.01 -10.12 -18.49
N THR A 538 13.10 -10.33 -17.53
CA THR A 538 12.31 -9.27 -16.89
C THR A 538 12.40 -9.26 -15.38
N ILE A 539 12.31 -8.06 -14.79
CA ILE A 539 12.32 -7.75 -13.37
C ILE A 539 11.00 -7.04 -13.02
N GLY A 540 10.49 -7.16 -11.79
CA GLY A 540 9.27 -6.47 -11.37
C GLY A 540 8.02 -7.34 -11.50
N SER A 541 6.92 -6.79 -12.02
CA SER A 541 5.65 -7.52 -12.15
C SER A 541 5.77 -8.83 -12.95
N ALA A 542 5.48 -9.98 -12.31
CA ALA A 542 5.34 -11.27 -13.02
C ALA A 542 3.98 -11.43 -13.72
N ILE A 543 3.07 -10.48 -13.53
CA ILE A 543 1.69 -10.55 -14.01
C ILE A 543 1.55 -9.79 -15.34
N ALA A 544 2.35 -8.75 -15.57
CA ALA A 544 2.25 -7.94 -16.78
C ALA A 544 2.55 -8.79 -18.02
N GLN A 545 1.73 -8.62 -19.05
CA GLN A 545 1.86 -9.25 -20.36
C GLN A 545 2.02 -8.18 -21.44
N SER A 546 2.57 -8.57 -22.58
CA SER A 546 2.69 -7.71 -23.75
C SER A 546 1.36 -7.64 -24.52
N ALA A 547 1.27 -6.78 -25.53
CA ALA A 547 0.04 -6.64 -26.32
C ALA A 547 -0.29 -7.92 -27.11
N GLU A 548 0.74 -8.64 -27.57
CA GLU A 548 0.65 -9.89 -28.34
C GLU A 548 -0.04 -11.00 -27.55
N PHE A 549 -0.03 -10.94 -26.21
CA PHE A 549 -0.77 -11.86 -25.36
C PHE A 549 -2.29 -11.74 -25.54
N PHE A 550 -2.79 -10.52 -25.75
CA PHE A 550 -4.24 -10.24 -25.82
C PHE A 550 -4.82 -10.41 -27.22
N GLN A 551 -4.02 -10.25 -28.28
CA GLN A 551 -4.43 -10.40 -29.67
C GLN A 551 -5.19 -11.72 -29.95
N PRO A 552 -4.65 -12.91 -29.62
CA PRO A 552 -5.35 -14.17 -29.89
C PRO A 552 -6.64 -14.33 -29.07
N ILE A 553 -6.76 -13.62 -27.94
CA ILE A 553 -7.97 -13.64 -27.10
C ILE A 553 -9.09 -12.89 -27.82
N PHE A 554 -8.82 -11.68 -28.29
CA PHE A 554 -9.79 -10.89 -29.06
C PHE A 554 -10.17 -11.58 -30.38
N GLU A 555 -9.21 -12.16 -31.08
CA GLU A 555 -9.46 -12.94 -32.29
C GLU A 555 -10.36 -14.15 -32.02
N LYS A 556 -10.06 -14.93 -30.97
CA LYS A 556 -10.88 -16.09 -30.63
C LYS A 556 -12.30 -15.69 -30.23
N ILE A 557 -12.48 -14.61 -29.47
CA ILE A 557 -13.82 -14.12 -29.13
C ILE A 557 -14.60 -13.82 -30.41
N ARG A 558 -14.03 -13.05 -31.35
CA ARG A 558 -14.70 -12.71 -32.62
C ARG A 558 -14.98 -13.94 -33.49
N GLU A 559 -14.07 -14.91 -33.51
CA GLU A 559 -14.27 -16.17 -34.24
C GLU A 559 -15.47 -16.96 -33.69
N VAL A 560 -15.50 -17.17 -32.36
CA VAL A 560 -16.54 -17.97 -31.68
C VAL A 560 -17.89 -17.24 -31.68
N MET A 561 -17.91 -15.91 -31.82
CA MET A 561 -19.15 -15.14 -31.96
C MET A 561 -19.94 -15.45 -33.22
N ARG A 562 -19.31 -15.91 -34.31
CA ARG A 562 -19.95 -16.04 -35.64
C ARG A 562 -21.12 -17.03 -35.66
N GLU A 563 -20.95 -18.18 -35.02
CA GLU A 563 -21.97 -19.23 -34.98
C GLU A 563 -23.24 -18.80 -34.22
N PRO A 564 -23.16 -18.36 -32.95
CA PRO A 564 -24.35 -17.91 -32.24
C PRO A 564 -24.93 -16.62 -32.83
N HIS A 565 -24.11 -15.76 -33.45
CA HIS A 565 -24.60 -14.61 -34.23
C HIS A 565 -25.47 -15.05 -35.41
N ALA A 566 -25.00 -15.98 -36.25
CA ALA A 566 -25.75 -16.48 -37.40
C ALA A 566 -27.07 -17.16 -36.99
N GLN A 567 -27.08 -17.93 -35.90
CA GLN A 567 -28.29 -18.56 -35.37
C GLN A 567 -29.32 -17.52 -34.91
N MET A 568 -28.86 -16.43 -34.29
CA MET A 568 -29.72 -15.35 -33.81
C MET A 568 -30.26 -14.48 -34.94
N SER A 569 -29.41 -14.10 -35.91
CA SER A 569 -29.82 -13.36 -37.10
C SER A 569 -30.78 -14.14 -38.00
N GLY A 570 -30.69 -15.47 -38.01
CA GLY A 570 -31.59 -16.36 -38.75
C GLY A 570 -32.89 -16.73 -38.02
N TRP A 571 -33.15 -16.18 -36.83
CA TRP A 571 -34.37 -16.44 -36.08
C TRP A 571 -35.54 -15.57 -36.53
N TRP A 572 -36.74 -16.15 -36.52
CA TRP A 572 -38.01 -15.47 -36.74
C TRP A 572 -39.10 -16.11 -35.87
N LEU A 573 -40.24 -15.41 -35.70
CA LEU A 573 -41.25 -15.72 -34.67
C LEU A 573 -41.80 -17.16 -34.69
N THR A 574 -41.77 -17.85 -35.83
CA THR A 574 -42.31 -19.22 -35.98
C THR A 574 -41.31 -20.32 -35.63
N LYS A 575 -40.04 -19.98 -35.33
CA LYS A 575 -39.01 -20.91 -34.87
C LYS A 575 -38.86 -20.86 -33.34
N PRO A 576 -38.49 -21.98 -32.69
CA PRO A 576 -38.16 -21.97 -31.27
C PRO A 576 -37.05 -20.96 -31.00
N PHE A 577 -37.21 -20.18 -29.93
CA PHE A 577 -36.26 -19.13 -29.59
C PHE A 577 -34.90 -19.73 -29.19
N PRO A 578 -33.78 -19.36 -29.85
CA PRO A 578 -32.48 -20.00 -29.65
C PRO A 578 -31.79 -19.47 -28.38
N ILE A 579 -32.30 -19.86 -27.20
CA ILE A 579 -31.82 -19.37 -25.89
C ILE A 579 -30.32 -19.62 -25.68
N ASP A 580 -29.82 -20.78 -26.09
CA ASP A 580 -28.41 -21.13 -25.86
C ASP A 580 -27.47 -20.30 -26.76
N ALA A 581 -27.89 -19.99 -27.99
CA ALA A 581 -27.18 -19.06 -28.88
C ALA A 581 -27.21 -17.64 -28.33
N LEU A 582 -28.35 -17.20 -27.81
CA LEU A 582 -28.50 -15.90 -27.14
C LEU A 582 -27.52 -15.76 -25.97
N ILE A 583 -27.50 -16.74 -25.07
CA ILE A 583 -26.62 -16.75 -23.91
C ILE A 583 -25.16 -16.70 -24.37
N SER A 584 -24.79 -17.55 -25.31
CA SER A 584 -23.41 -17.63 -25.82
C SER A 584 -22.97 -16.32 -26.48
N LEU A 585 -23.81 -15.75 -27.37
CA LEU A 585 -23.51 -14.48 -28.03
C LEU A 585 -23.38 -13.34 -27.01
N SER A 586 -24.32 -13.23 -26.07
CA SER A 586 -24.30 -12.19 -25.05
C SER A 586 -23.05 -12.26 -24.18
N GLN A 587 -22.65 -13.47 -23.76
CA GLN A 587 -21.43 -13.69 -22.96
C GLN A 587 -20.16 -13.30 -23.73
N LEU A 588 -20.07 -13.64 -25.03
CA LEU A 588 -18.91 -13.33 -25.87
C LEU A 588 -18.81 -11.83 -26.20
N VAL A 589 -19.92 -11.18 -26.54
CA VAL A 589 -19.99 -9.72 -26.75
C VAL A 589 -19.57 -8.99 -25.47
N SER A 590 -20.10 -9.39 -24.31
CA SER A 590 -19.73 -8.79 -23.03
C SER A 590 -18.27 -9.03 -22.66
N ALA A 591 -17.74 -10.22 -22.96
CA ALA A 591 -16.32 -10.52 -22.77
C ALA A 591 -15.42 -9.61 -23.61
N HIS A 592 -15.77 -9.42 -24.88
CA HIS A 592 -15.07 -8.52 -25.79
C HIS A 592 -15.01 -7.09 -25.23
N GLU A 593 -16.17 -6.54 -24.87
CA GLU A 593 -16.30 -5.17 -24.39
C GLU A 593 -15.69 -4.97 -23.00
N LEU A 594 -15.78 -5.96 -22.10
CA LEU A 594 -15.21 -5.87 -20.76
C LEU A 594 -13.68 -5.87 -20.82
N LEU A 595 -13.09 -6.76 -21.64
CA LEU A 595 -11.64 -6.82 -21.82
C LEU A 595 -11.12 -5.52 -22.43
N GLY A 596 -11.80 -4.99 -23.45
CA GLY A 596 -11.49 -3.69 -24.05
C GLY A 596 -11.57 -2.56 -23.02
N TRP A 597 -12.65 -2.49 -22.23
CA TRP A 597 -12.81 -1.48 -21.19
C TRP A 597 -11.70 -1.55 -20.11
N GLN A 598 -11.31 -2.74 -19.66
CA GLN A 598 -10.26 -2.90 -18.65
C GLN A 598 -8.88 -2.51 -19.17
N LEU A 599 -8.55 -2.89 -20.41
CA LEU A 599 -7.30 -2.49 -21.07
C LEU A 599 -7.27 -0.98 -21.38
N ALA A 600 -8.44 -0.32 -21.49
CA ALA A 600 -8.54 1.12 -21.74
C ALA A 600 -8.46 1.98 -20.48
N SER A 601 -8.86 1.44 -19.33
CA SER A 601 -9.09 2.21 -18.10
C SER A 601 -8.09 1.93 -16.98
N GLY A 602 -7.37 0.79 -17.04
CA GLY A 602 -6.55 0.31 -15.93
C GLY A 602 -7.38 0.00 -14.68
N ALA A 603 -8.69 -0.25 -14.84
CA ALA A 603 -9.57 -0.65 -13.76
C ALA A 603 -9.11 -1.95 -13.11
N ARG A 604 -9.43 -2.12 -11.83
CA ARG A 604 -9.31 -3.41 -11.19
C ARG A 604 -10.43 -4.34 -11.66
N PRO A 605 -10.28 -5.65 -11.42
CA PRO A 605 -11.37 -6.61 -11.56
C PRO A 605 -12.61 -6.14 -10.80
N ILE A 606 -13.75 -6.18 -11.48
CA ILE A 606 -15.04 -5.80 -10.93
C ILE A 606 -15.36 -6.73 -9.74
N GLY A 607 -15.46 -6.14 -8.56
CA GLY A 607 -15.83 -6.79 -7.31
C GLY A 607 -17.17 -6.28 -6.77
N PRO A 608 -17.65 -6.83 -5.63
CA PRO A 608 -18.95 -6.45 -5.06
C PRO A 608 -19.09 -4.99 -4.62
N SER A 609 -17.97 -4.30 -4.41
CA SER A 609 -17.92 -2.88 -4.02
C SER A 609 -17.48 -1.97 -5.17
N SER A 610 -17.31 -2.51 -6.37
CA SER A 610 -16.87 -1.71 -7.51
C SER A 610 -18.04 -0.88 -8.04
N GLU A 611 -17.76 0.36 -8.42
CA GLU A 611 -18.74 1.25 -9.04
C GLU A 611 -18.06 1.98 -10.21
N ASN A 612 -18.81 2.26 -11.28
CA ASN A 612 -18.31 3.09 -12.36
C ASN A 612 -19.42 3.89 -13.03
N ARG A 613 -19.06 5.09 -13.50
CA ARG A 613 -19.95 6.00 -14.23
C ARG A 613 -19.28 6.53 -15.48
N ILE A 614 -19.95 6.36 -16.61
CA ILE A 614 -19.48 6.80 -17.92
C ILE A 614 -20.02 8.20 -18.24
N GLY A 615 -19.12 9.16 -18.45
CA GLY A 615 -19.43 10.49 -18.95
C GLY A 615 -19.13 10.64 -20.45
N LYS A 616 -19.11 11.89 -20.95
CA LYS A 616 -18.85 12.17 -22.38
C LYS A 616 -17.39 11.93 -22.79
N LYS A 617 -16.44 12.38 -21.98
CA LYS A 617 -14.98 12.33 -22.25
C LYS A 617 -14.17 11.64 -21.14
N HIS A 618 -14.84 11.35 -20.01
CA HIS A 618 -14.24 10.81 -18.80
C HIS A 618 -15.18 9.79 -18.19
N GLN A 619 -14.63 8.94 -17.35
CA GLN A 619 -15.39 8.02 -16.51
C GLN A 619 -14.88 8.10 -15.07
N TRP A 620 -15.80 7.94 -14.13
CA TRP A 620 -15.46 7.78 -12.73
C TRP A 620 -15.42 6.29 -12.41
N ILE A 621 -14.37 5.85 -11.71
CA ILE A 621 -14.15 4.45 -11.34
C ILE A 621 -13.86 4.39 -9.84
N HIS A 622 -14.55 3.48 -9.16
CA HIS A 622 -14.33 3.09 -7.79
C HIS A 622 -13.99 1.60 -7.75
N ASP A 623 -12.70 1.28 -7.59
CA ASP A 623 -12.20 -0.09 -7.77
C ASP A 623 -12.26 -0.94 -6.50
N LYS A 624 -12.07 -0.34 -5.31
CA LYS A 624 -12.12 -1.01 -4.01
C LYS A 624 -11.90 -0.06 -2.82
N ASP A 625 -12.53 -0.38 -1.69
CA ASP A 625 -12.07 0.05 -0.35
C ASP A 625 -10.90 -0.83 0.10
N SER A 626 -9.67 -0.33 0.03
CA SER A 626 -8.54 -0.99 0.70
C SER A 626 -8.50 -0.54 2.18
N ALA A 627 -7.87 -1.34 3.05
CA ALA A 627 -7.58 -0.91 4.42
C ALA A 627 -6.72 0.37 4.48
N ARG A 628 -6.08 0.76 3.37
CA ARG A 628 -5.22 1.94 3.23
C ARG A 628 -5.94 3.17 2.63
N GLY A 629 -7.16 3.02 2.11
CA GLY A 629 -7.92 4.11 1.49
C GLY A 629 -8.94 3.63 0.44
N ILE A 630 -9.87 4.53 0.13
CA ILE A 630 -10.86 4.43 -0.95
C ILE A 630 -10.15 4.78 -2.26
N GLU A 631 -10.15 3.87 -3.23
CA GLU A 631 -9.56 4.12 -4.55
C GLU A 631 -10.66 4.52 -5.54
N SER A 632 -11.00 5.81 -5.53
CA SER A 632 -11.88 6.45 -6.51
C SER A 632 -11.09 7.44 -7.38
N ARG A 633 -11.40 7.48 -8.67
CA ARG A 633 -10.69 8.35 -9.62
C ARG A 633 -11.53 8.67 -10.85
N VAL A 634 -11.20 9.78 -11.49
CA VAL A 634 -11.72 10.17 -12.80
C VAL A 634 -10.62 9.91 -13.82
N VAL A 635 -10.93 9.11 -14.83
CA VAL A 635 -9.98 8.72 -15.88
C VAL A 635 -10.53 9.07 -17.26
N PRO A 636 -9.66 9.29 -18.27
CA PRO A 636 -10.13 9.49 -19.63
C PRO A 636 -10.97 8.29 -20.11
N LEU A 637 -11.97 8.59 -20.91
CA LEU A 637 -12.77 7.59 -21.60
C LEU A 637 -12.57 7.74 -23.11
N LEU A 638 -12.16 6.68 -23.77
CA LEU A 638 -12.03 6.64 -25.22
C LEU A 638 -13.42 6.63 -25.87
N THR A 639 -13.60 7.43 -26.92
CA THR A 639 -14.87 7.53 -27.65
C THR A 639 -15.33 6.17 -28.19
N SER A 640 -14.40 5.34 -28.67
CA SER A 640 -14.70 3.99 -29.16
C SER A 640 -15.30 3.09 -28.07
N ILE A 641 -14.71 3.09 -26.87
CA ILE A 641 -15.20 2.33 -25.72
C ILE A 641 -16.55 2.87 -25.26
N ARG A 642 -16.70 4.21 -25.16
CA ARG A 642 -17.97 4.84 -24.81
C ARG A 642 -19.09 4.40 -25.75
N ASN A 643 -18.87 4.55 -27.05
CA ASN A 643 -19.89 4.25 -28.06
C ASN A 643 -20.24 2.76 -28.06
N SER A 644 -19.26 1.88 -27.86
CA SER A 644 -19.49 0.43 -27.82
C SER A 644 -20.29 0.03 -26.58
N LEU A 645 -19.96 0.58 -25.40
CA LEU A 645 -20.73 0.32 -24.17
C LEU A 645 -22.15 0.90 -24.23
N CYS A 646 -22.34 2.09 -24.79
CA CYS A 646 -23.69 2.63 -25.01
C CYS A 646 -24.50 1.77 -26.00
N SER A 647 -23.87 1.26 -27.05
CA SER A 647 -24.54 0.37 -28.02
C SER A 647 -24.88 -0.98 -27.39
N LEU A 648 -23.97 -1.55 -26.58
CA LEU A 648 -24.23 -2.75 -25.79
C LEU A 648 -25.43 -2.59 -24.86
N GLN A 649 -25.55 -1.45 -24.17
CA GLN A 649 -26.68 -1.18 -23.29
C GLN A 649 -28.02 -1.12 -24.05
N ARG A 650 -28.03 -0.50 -25.24
CA ARG A 650 -29.21 -0.48 -26.12
C ARG A 650 -29.54 -1.88 -26.61
N TRP A 651 -28.54 -2.61 -27.07
CA TRP A 651 -28.71 -3.99 -27.52
C TRP A 651 -29.28 -4.89 -26.43
N TYR A 652 -28.86 -4.73 -25.17
CA TYR A 652 -29.48 -5.44 -24.05
C TYR A 652 -30.96 -5.12 -23.87
N ALA A 653 -31.36 -3.86 -24.02
CA ALA A 653 -32.77 -3.48 -23.92
C ALA A 653 -33.59 -4.11 -25.05
N SER A 654 -33.08 -4.08 -26.29
CA SER A 654 -33.71 -4.75 -27.44
C SER A 654 -33.82 -6.25 -27.23
N LEU A 655 -32.75 -6.90 -26.79
CA LEU A 655 -32.68 -8.34 -26.52
C LEU A 655 -33.70 -8.77 -25.47
N ILE A 656 -33.82 -8.03 -24.36
CA ILE A 656 -34.83 -8.31 -23.32
C ILE A 656 -36.24 -8.16 -23.90
N SER A 657 -36.50 -7.12 -24.67
CA SER A 657 -37.80 -6.89 -25.32
C SER A 657 -38.18 -8.02 -26.28
N VAL A 658 -37.25 -8.45 -27.14
CA VAL A 658 -37.45 -9.53 -28.12
C VAL A 658 -37.64 -10.88 -27.42
N ALA A 659 -36.82 -11.19 -26.42
CA ALA A 659 -36.94 -12.42 -25.64
C ALA A 659 -38.30 -12.51 -24.93
N ASN A 660 -38.74 -11.41 -24.31
CA ASN A 660 -40.06 -11.34 -23.66
C ASN A 660 -41.19 -11.55 -24.67
N SER A 661 -41.08 -10.96 -25.86
CA SER A 661 -42.05 -11.13 -26.95
C SER A 661 -42.11 -12.58 -27.46
N ALA A 662 -41.00 -13.33 -27.34
CA ALA A 662 -40.91 -14.76 -27.65
C ALA A 662 -41.26 -15.67 -26.45
N GLY A 663 -41.78 -15.11 -25.35
CA GLY A 663 -42.17 -15.87 -24.15
C GLY A 663 -41.02 -16.27 -23.23
N VAL A 664 -39.82 -15.75 -23.43
CA VAL A 664 -38.63 -16.00 -22.60
C VAL A 664 -38.39 -14.82 -21.67
N VAL A 665 -38.69 -15.00 -20.39
CA VAL A 665 -38.47 -13.97 -19.36
C VAL A 665 -37.00 -13.93 -18.96
N ILE A 666 -36.38 -12.76 -19.10
CA ILE A 666 -35.02 -12.48 -18.61
C ILE A 666 -35.12 -11.64 -17.33
N ASP A 667 -34.62 -12.19 -16.21
CA ASP A 667 -34.53 -11.49 -14.94
C ASP A 667 -33.28 -10.60 -14.91
N ASP A 668 -33.47 -9.28 -14.85
CA ASP A 668 -32.39 -8.29 -14.81
C ASP A 668 -31.99 -7.92 -13.38
N GLN A 669 -30.91 -8.55 -12.92
CA GLN A 669 -30.34 -8.37 -11.58
C GLN A 669 -29.16 -7.39 -11.56
N ARG A 670 -28.96 -6.61 -12.63
CA ARG A 670 -27.94 -5.54 -12.63
C ARG A 670 -28.34 -4.46 -11.64
N ASN A 671 -27.40 -4.02 -10.79
CA ASN A 671 -27.70 -3.12 -9.68
C ASN A 671 -27.64 -1.62 -10.05
N GLY A 672 -27.35 -1.32 -11.32
CA GLY A 672 -27.20 0.05 -11.82
C GLY A 672 -26.00 0.81 -11.27
N ARG A 673 -25.09 0.19 -10.49
CA ARG A 673 -23.84 0.80 -9.97
C ARG A 673 -22.70 0.76 -10.96
N LEU A 674 -22.83 -0.09 -11.97
CA LEU A 674 -21.82 -0.34 -12.96
C LEU A 674 -22.39 -0.07 -14.35
N ASP A 675 -21.67 0.73 -15.13
CA ASP A 675 -21.93 0.95 -16.56
C ASP A 675 -21.08 -0.01 -17.42
N THR A 676 -20.65 -1.15 -16.84
CA THR A 676 -19.85 -2.20 -17.52
C THR A 676 -20.74 -3.32 -18.06
N PRO A 677 -20.22 -4.20 -18.93
CA PRO A 677 -21.01 -5.28 -19.52
C PRO A 677 -21.69 -6.23 -18.52
N GLY A 678 -22.84 -6.78 -18.92
CA GLY A 678 -23.59 -7.79 -18.17
C GLY A 678 -23.17 -9.22 -18.49
N TRP A 679 -23.56 -10.15 -17.64
CA TRP A 679 -23.37 -11.58 -17.80
C TRP A 679 -24.73 -12.28 -17.82
N LEU A 680 -25.14 -12.76 -19.00
CA LEU A 680 -26.38 -13.50 -19.21
C LEU A 680 -26.10 -15.00 -19.01
N PHE A 681 -26.92 -15.70 -18.21
CA PHE A 681 -26.74 -17.13 -17.95
C PHE A 681 -28.06 -17.80 -17.56
N ARG A 682 -28.13 -19.13 -17.67
CA ARG A 682 -29.28 -19.92 -17.19
C ARG A 682 -29.05 -20.30 -15.72
N ALA A 683 -29.95 -19.89 -14.83
CA ALA A 683 -29.86 -20.20 -13.41
C ALA A 683 -30.14 -21.70 -13.16
N LYS A 684 -29.29 -22.34 -12.33
CA LYS A 684 -29.43 -23.78 -12.00
C LYS A 684 -30.74 -24.12 -11.28
N ARG A 685 -31.32 -23.16 -10.56
CA ARG A 685 -32.62 -23.29 -9.90
C ARG A 685 -33.66 -22.54 -10.73
N GLY A 686 -34.65 -23.26 -11.27
CA GLY A 686 -35.79 -22.67 -11.99
C GLY A 686 -35.64 -22.49 -13.50
N GLN A 687 -34.50 -22.85 -14.10
CA GLN A 687 -34.21 -22.68 -15.55
C GLN A 687 -34.42 -21.27 -16.12
N GLN A 688 -34.60 -20.26 -15.26
CA GLN A 688 -34.78 -18.87 -15.67
C GLN A 688 -33.47 -18.31 -16.24
N VAL A 689 -33.61 -17.44 -17.24
CA VAL A 689 -32.49 -16.70 -17.83
C VAL A 689 -32.30 -15.44 -16.98
N VAL A 690 -31.07 -15.22 -16.50
CA VAL A 690 -30.73 -14.12 -15.60
C VAL A 690 -29.58 -13.32 -16.21
N ILE A 691 -29.68 -11.99 -16.16
CA ILE A 691 -28.58 -11.07 -16.44
C ILE A 691 -28.13 -10.36 -15.17
N ARG A 692 -26.81 -10.31 -14.93
CA ARG A 692 -26.20 -9.61 -13.78
C ARG A 692 -24.94 -8.87 -14.23
N ASP A 693 -24.30 -8.10 -13.34
CA ASP A 693 -23.01 -7.49 -13.65
C ASP A 693 -21.94 -8.57 -13.93
N MET A 694 -21.16 -8.39 -15.01
CA MET A 694 -20.09 -9.31 -15.38
C MET A 694 -18.87 -9.14 -14.46
N ARG A 695 -18.25 -10.26 -14.08
CA ARG A 695 -17.04 -10.31 -13.26
C ARG A 695 -15.89 -10.91 -14.06
N TRP A 696 -14.66 -10.66 -13.63
CA TRP A 696 -13.48 -11.29 -14.25
C TRP A 696 -13.54 -12.82 -14.25
N SER A 697 -14.10 -13.42 -13.19
CA SER A 697 -14.28 -14.88 -13.11
C SER A 697 -15.11 -15.43 -14.28
N ASP A 698 -16.06 -14.64 -14.78
CA ASP A 698 -16.91 -15.03 -15.90
C ASP A 698 -16.13 -15.01 -17.20
N LEU A 699 -15.31 -13.96 -17.42
CA LEU A 699 -14.39 -13.89 -18.56
C LEU A 699 -13.41 -15.08 -18.55
N SER A 700 -12.83 -15.40 -17.39
CA SER A 700 -11.88 -16.52 -17.25
C SER A 700 -12.52 -17.91 -17.35
N ALA A 701 -13.85 -18.00 -17.23
CA ALA A 701 -14.58 -19.25 -17.40
C ALA A 701 -14.86 -19.59 -18.87
N LEU A 702 -14.73 -18.60 -19.77
CA LEU A 702 -14.80 -18.84 -21.21
C LEU A 702 -13.55 -19.62 -21.66
N SER A 703 -13.74 -20.53 -22.63
CA SER A 703 -12.66 -21.33 -23.22
C SER A 703 -11.80 -20.50 -24.17
N LEU A 704 -11.16 -19.46 -23.63
CA LEU A 704 -10.32 -18.50 -24.36
C LEU A 704 -8.84 -18.87 -24.21
N PRO A 705 -8.03 -18.73 -25.28
CA PRO A 705 -6.63 -19.07 -25.25
C PRO A 705 -5.90 -18.21 -24.22
N ASN A 706 -4.93 -18.80 -23.53
CA ASN A 706 -4.00 -18.12 -22.65
C ASN A 706 -4.61 -17.38 -21.44
N LEU A 707 -5.93 -17.32 -21.27
CA LEU A 707 -6.56 -16.57 -20.17
C LEU A 707 -6.77 -17.43 -18.92
N SER A 708 -6.93 -18.75 -19.08
CA SER A 708 -7.14 -19.69 -17.97
C SER A 708 -5.93 -19.69 -17.02
N GLY A 709 -6.17 -19.36 -15.74
CA GLY A 709 -5.14 -19.37 -14.69
C GLY A 709 -4.42 -18.04 -14.47
N TRP A 710 -4.67 -17.01 -15.30
CA TRP A 710 -4.06 -15.69 -15.09
C TRP A 710 -4.75 -14.89 -13.98
N PRO A 711 -3.99 -14.08 -13.22
CA PRO A 711 -4.55 -13.19 -12.21
C PRO A 711 -5.51 -12.18 -12.84
N SER A 712 -6.54 -11.83 -12.09
CA SER A 712 -7.60 -10.95 -12.57
C SER A 712 -7.13 -9.54 -12.93
N ASN A 713 -6.04 -9.07 -12.33
CA ASN A 713 -5.42 -7.78 -12.59
C ASN A 713 -4.43 -7.77 -13.78
N VAL A 714 -4.34 -8.82 -14.60
CA VAL A 714 -3.41 -8.90 -15.74
C VAL A 714 -3.50 -7.71 -16.69
N THR A 715 -4.72 -7.25 -16.99
CA THR A 715 -4.98 -6.09 -17.86
C THR A 715 -4.38 -4.80 -17.30
N ARG A 716 -4.55 -4.56 -15.99
CA ARG A 716 -4.00 -3.39 -15.30
C ARG A 716 -2.47 -3.40 -15.25
N HIS A 717 -1.86 -4.55 -14.97
CA HIS A 717 -0.38 -4.66 -14.92
C HIS A 717 0.23 -4.42 -16.31
N SER A 718 -0.39 -4.98 -17.34
CA SER A 718 0.04 -4.85 -18.73
C SER A 718 -0.07 -3.40 -19.20
N LEU A 719 -1.23 -2.77 -18.96
CA LEU A 719 -1.43 -1.35 -19.29
C LEU A 719 -0.45 -0.44 -18.53
N ALA A 720 -0.29 -0.63 -17.22
CA ALA A 720 0.62 0.18 -16.41
C ALA A 720 2.07 0.08 -16.90
N THR A 721 2.51 -1.13 -17.26
CA THR A 721 3.86 -1.35 -17.82
C THR A 721 4.02 -0.65 -19.15
N HIS A 722 3.03 -0.77 -20.06
CA HIS A 722 3.07 -0.13 -21.36
C HIS A 722 3.07 1.40 -21.27
N LEU A 723 2.20 1.99 -20.44
CA LEU A 723 2.06 3.44 -20.38
C LEU A 723 3.33 4.13 -19.83
N ARG A 724 4.04 3.52 -18.90
CA ARG A 724 5.23 4.14 -18.29
C ARG A 724 6.36 4.45 -19.29
N SER A 725 6.40 3.79 -20.43
CA SER A 725 7.36 4.11 -21.49
C SER A 725 6.86 5.16 -22.50
N HIS A 726 5.62 5.63 -22.39
CA HIS A 726 4.96 6.47 -23.41
C HIS A 726 4.34 7.76 -22.87
N VAL A 727 4.02 7.82 -21.58
CA VAL A 727 3.40 8.98 -20.91
C VAL A 727 4.06 9.27 -19.56
N SER A 728 3.85 10.47 -19.02
CA SER A 728 4.51 10.87 -17.77
C SER A 728 4.04 10.04 -16.58
N ASP A 729 4.94 9.83 -15.61
CA ASP A 729 4.65 9.08 -14.38
C ASP A 729 3.41 9.62 -13.65
N ALA A 730 3.26 10.94 -13.60
CA ALA A 730 2.11 11.59 -12.99
C ALA A 730 0.78 11.20 -13.67
N GLN A 731 0.76 11.10 -15.01
CA GLN A 731 -0.43 10.69 -15.75
C GLN A 731 -0.75 9.20 -15.52
N VAL A 732 0.27 8.33 -15.51
CA VAL A 732 0.08 6.90 -15.22
C VAL A 732 -0.42 6.70 -13.79
N ASP A 733 0.19 7.37 -12.82
CA ASP A 733 -0.19 7.25 -11.42
C ASP A 733 -1.56 7.87 -11.14
N ALA A 734 -1.95 8.94 -11.83
CA ALA A 734 -3.33 9.44 -11.79
C ALA A 734 -4.32 8.43 -12.37
N LEU A 735 -4.01 7.84 -13.53
CA LEU A 735 -4.84 6.82 -14.17
C LEU A 735 -5.01 5.58 -13.27
N LEU A 736 -3.98 5.20 -12.52
CA LEU A 736 -3.98 4.05 -11.64
C LEU A 736 -4.35 4.38 -10.19
N GLY A 737 -4.72 5.63 -9.86
CA GLY A 737 -5.07 6.00 -8.48
C GLY A 737 -3.90 5.91 -7.48
N HIS A 738 -2.66 5.99 -7.96
CA HIS A 738 -1.44 6.11 -7.15
C HIS A 738 -1.01 7.57 -6.94
N ALA A 739 -1.73 8.53 -7.52
CA ALA A 739 -1.46 9.96 -7.42
C ALA A 739 -1.25 10.37 -5.96
N SER A 740 0.02 10.58 -5.63
CA SER A 740 0.45 10.89 -4.28
C SER A 740 0.52 12.40 -4.14
N TYR A 741 -0.59 13.04 -3.73
CA TYR A 741 -0.66 14.49 -3.49
C TYR A 741 0.54 14.97 -2.66
N GLY A 742 1.51 15.61 -3.33
CA GLY A 742 2.71 16.17 -2.72
C GLY A 742 3.64 15.17 -2.01
N ARG A 743 3.67 13.88 -2.42
CA ARG A 743 4.66 12.90 -1.90
C ARG A 743 5.54 12.27 -2.97
N SER A 744 5.33 12.56 -4.25
CA SER A 744 6.27 12.13 -5.28
C SER A 744 7.54 12.98 -5.21
N LEU A 745 8.70 12.34 -5.38
CA LEU A 745 10.02 12.97 -5.36
C LEU A 745 10.27 13.86 -6.60
N SER A 746 9.41 13.71 -7.61
CA SER A 746 9.58 14.23 -8.97
C SER A 746 8.42 15.14 -9.43
N SER A 747 7.34 15.29 -8.64
CA SER A 747 6.19 16.12 -9.01
C SER A 747 5.74 17.00 -7.84
N PRO A 748 6.02 18.31 -7.89
CA PRO A 748 5.40 19.29 -7.00
C PRO A 748 3.87 19.19 -7.06
N ARG A 749 3.20 19.64 -6.00
CA ARG A 749 1.72 19.67 -5.88
C ARG A 749 0.97 20.33 -7.05
N ALA A 750 1.67 21.05 -7.92
CA ALA A 750 1.11 21.82 -9.03
C ALA A 750 0.89 21.00 -10.32
N ASP A 751 1.62 19.89 -10.55
CA ASP A 751 1.62 19.20 -11.85
C ASP A 751 0.59 18.06 -11.98
N THR A 752 -0.11 17.72 -10.90
CA THR A 752 -0.91 16.47 -10.84
C THR A 752 -2.26 16.51 -11.54
N MET A 753 -2.65 17.63 -12.12
CA MET A 753 -3.63 17.66 -13.19
C MET A 753 -3.08 18.57 -14.28
N PRO A 754 -2.42 18.06 -15.33
CA PRO A 754 -2.52 18.72 -16.63
C PRO A 754 -4.00 19.04 -16.79
N ALA A 755 -4.35 20.28 -17.14
CA ALA A 755 -5.74 20.69 -17.25
C ALA A 755 -6.53 19.59 -17.96
N ILE A 756 -7.78 19.30 -17.58
CA ILE A 756 -8.61 18.21 -18.14
C ILE A 756 -8.61 18.16 -19.69
N ASN A 757 -8.18 19.25 -20.34
CA ASN A 757 -7.98 19.43 -21.78
C ASN A 757 -6.62 18.92 -22.34
N GLU A 758 -5.60 18.65 -21.54
CA GLU A 758 -4.23 18.25 -21.94
C GLU A 758 -3.99 16.73 -21.96
N GLN A 759 -5.01 15.91 -21.71
CA GLN A 759 -4.90 14.44 -21.76
C GLN A 759 -4.93 13.84 -23.19
N SER A 760 -4.68 14.63 -24.23
CA SER A 760 -4.71 14.18 -25.62
C SER A 760 -3.68 13.08 -25.89
N GLN A 761 -2.46 13.24 -25.38
CA GLN A 761 -1.39 12.24 -25.51
C GLN A 761 -1.74 10.92 -24.79
N LEU A 762 -2.30 11.00 -23.59
CA LEU A 762 -2.72 9.81 -22.84
C LEU A 762 -3.83 9.06 -23.61
N ARG A 763 -4.84 9.77 -24.12
CA ARG A 763 -5.91 9.15 -24.93
C ARG A 763 -5.38 8.52 -26.21
N HIS A 764 -4.47 9.19 -26.91
CA HIS A 764 -3.83 8.64 -28.11
C HIS A 764 -3.05 7.35 -27.78
N THR A 765 -2.28 7.36 -26.69
CA THR A 765 -1.51 6.20 -26.24
C THR A 765 -2.43 5.03 -25.83
N LEU A 766 -3.50 5.30 -25.10
CA LEU A 766 -4.51 4.30 -24.73
C LEU A 766 -5.18 3.68 -25.98
N GLN A 767 -5.48 4.50 -26.98
CA GLN A 767 -6.06 4.03 -28.23
C GLN A 767 -5.08 3.17 -29.04
N ALA A 768 -3.81 3.57 -29.12
CA ALA A 768 -2.76 2.79 -29.76
C ALA A 768 -2.53 1.45 -29.03
N TRP A 769 -2.51 1.46 -27.70
CA TRP A 769 -2.40 0.26 -26.86
C TRP A 769 -3.53 -0.74 -27.15
N LEU A 770 -4.79 -0.28 -27.12
CA LEU A 770 -5.94 -1.14 -27.42
C LEU A 770 -5.88 -1.74 -28.83
N LYS A 771 -5.52 -0.92 -29.82
CA LYS A 771 -5.38 -1.38 -31.20
C LYS A 771 -4.30 -2.47 -31.28
N THR A 772 -3.17 -2.27 -30.61
CA THR A 772 -2.07 -3.25 -30.58
C THR A 772 -2.48 -4.52 -29.83
N CYS A 773 -3.32 -4.43 -28.80
CA CYS A 773 -3.90 -5.59 -28.13
C CYS A 773 -4.89 -6.37 -29.00
N GLY A 774 -5.30 -5.85 -30.17
CA GLY A 774 -6.26 -6.51 -31.06
C GLY A 774 -7.74 -6.14 -30.79
N TYR A 775 -8.00 -5.13 -29.95
CA TYR A 775 -9.36 -4.61 -29.77
C TYR A 775 -9.84 -3.85 -31.01
N GLN A 776 -11.01 -4.24 -31.51
CA GLN A 776 -11.70 -3.58 -32.61
C GLN A 776 -13.16 -3.41 -32.20
N PRO A 777 -13.72 -2.18 -32.17
CA PRO A 777 -15.12 -1.98 -31.86
C PRO A 777 -16.00 -2.88 -32.73
N LEU A 778 -16.97 -3.55 -32.10
CA LEU A 778 -17.92 -4.37 -32.83
C LEU A 778 -18.78 -3.50 -33.75
N ASP A 779 -19.12 -4.04 -34.92
CA ASP A 779 -20.08 -3.39 -35.80
C ASP A 779 -21.50 -3.66 -35.29
N TRP A 780 -21.98 -2.74 -34.47
CA TRP A 780 -23.29 -2.81 -33.85
C TRP A 780 -24.43 -2.80 -34.88
N SER A 781 -24.23 -2.25 -36.08
CA SER A 781 -25.27 -2.27 -37.13
C SER A 781 -25.58 -3.69 -37.64
N HIS A 782 -24.63 -4.60 -37.50
CA HIS A 782 -24.80 -6.01 -37.86
C HIS A 782 -25.22 -6.89 -36.68
N MET A 783 -25.41 -6.34 -35.48
CA MET A 783 -25.88 -7.12 -34.33
C MET A 783 -27.37 -7.42 -34.44
N PRO A 784 -27.82 -8.65 -34.06
CA PRO A 784 -29.23 -8.99 -34.11
C PRO A 784 -30.06 -8.00 -33.27
N TRP A 785 -31.06 -7.39 -33.91
CA TRP A 785 -32.05 -6.51 -33.26
C TRP A 785 -31.49 -5.21 -32.66
N ASN A 786 -30.34 -4.75 -33.14
CA ASN A 786 -29.74 -3.48 -32.71
C ASN A 786 -30.18 -2.28 -33.56
#